data_AF-A0A5C9E258-F1
#
_entry.id   AF-A0A5C9E258-F1
#
_cell.length_a   1.000
_cell.length_b   1.000
_cell.length_c   1.000
_cell.angle_alpha   90.00
_cell.angle_beta   90.00
_cell.angle_gamma   90.00
#
_symmetry.space_group_name_H-M   'P 1'
#
loop_
_entity.id
_entity.type
_entity.pdbx_description
1 polymer ?
#
loop_
_entity_poly.entity_id
_entity_poly.type
_entity_poly.pdbx_seq_one_letter_code
_entity_poly.pdbx_strand_id
1 'polypeptide(L)'
;MDRKMLVQILGNDVILSLVLAAILFLILIGGVFFWIQRIRNRRIRKLEQLLTTNMTLSVSELTSRLDRKDISILSVIYTARHAENAILSFSKSSVVSSTLLIRRLHNLLVDNHVIHVAKESAMWDISEVIIENLVAVITNREGLDVVQTEDGDYILVPEFKERMREVIGLQGRINVTSEAQRLHVKRFDLVRLVERWGWNLIEMGNGFLVSTDWLRSTLERSMEKSGFIEPSMEAMRLAVTERDIIEAMRRFGWSVIQTTDHRLLPVHIVANRLECLLESEGYLNPVTEAKQLCIDQDALMKIVRRTGKKFFVDDDGIIVTYDYLKERVLDNLTLTGRIEVHQEADNLGIDARIVETILRNNENARTIGRGKYISTAVFRRWLLDEISEDGIISIDSVEDEWGITNPTLNILLKEFGMRTVSNKSGDHLSISWARTKITCSLDSGESVDPTTLVEKYNITVGIAQALLAQIDSDAVMNSNGGLVPVSKLKRELKQIFTAKGVLDPGKEARERMLDPSDVRQIISSLSLDALVSTTGTLISIDTIFSLMRWALDTKGSYDLMITSRRLRVDYSDLSSRIRTRLDDEDVFVAKAGVIVTRDWILKLHEMTEESGAIPVTTFAKEQGIRRGAMIELLRRFLKGAFVPRSDVFMVSRKR
;
A
#
# COMPACT_ATOMS: atom_id res chain seq x y z
N MET A 1 -17.90 81.00 -74.58
CA MET A 1 -17.15 81.29 -75.83
C MET A 1 -16.38 80.05 -76.23
N ASP A 2 -16.69 79.51 -77.40
CA ASP A 2 -16.43 78.12 -77.80
C ASP A 2 -14.98 77.83 -78.22
N ARG A 3 -14.44 76.70 -77.72
CA ARG A 3 -13.17 76.05 -78.12
C ARG A 3 -13.05 75.78 -79.64
N LYS A 4 -14.17 75.81 -80.35
CA LYS A 4 -14.23 75.59 -81.81
C LYS A 4 -13.73 76.78 -82.64
N MET A 5 -13.60 77.97 -82.05
CA MET A 5 -13.15 79.16 -82.79
C MET A 5 -11.60 79.30 -82.86
N LEU A 6 -10.87 78.66 -81.93
CA LEU A 6 -9.40 78.73 -81.88
C LEU A 6 -8.69 77.76 -82.86
N VAL A 7 -9.35 76.66 -83.22
CA VAL A 7 -8.78 75.65 -84.14
C VAL A 7 -8.98 76.03 -85.61
N GLN A 8 -9.92 76.92 -85.94
CA GLN A 8 -10.13 77.39 -87.31
C GLN A 8 -9.24 78.58 -87.72
N ILE A 9 -8.58 79.26 -86.78
CA ILE A 9 -7.72 80.42 -87.07
C ILE A 9 -6.22 80.02 -87.14
N LEU A 10 -5.84 78.89 -86.55
CA LEU A 10 -4.48 78.33 -86.61
C LEU A 10 -4.56 76.97 -87.30
N GLY A 11 -4.26 76.93 -88.61
CA GLY A 11 -4.23 75.68 -89.37
C GLY A 11 -3.34 74.61 -88.71
N ASN A 12 -3.70 73.34 -88.88
CA ASN A 12 -3.05 72.17 -88.25
C ASN A 12 -1.52 72.18 -88.34
N ASP A 13 -0.95 72.76 -89.39
CA ASP A 13 0.50 72.85 -89.60
C ASP A 13 1.20 73.73 -88.56
N VAL A 14 0.54 74.79 -88.04
CA VAL A 14 1.13 75.67 -87.02
C VAL A 14 1.15 75.00 -85.65
N ILE A 15 0.11 74.23 -85.31
CA ILE A 15 0.04 73.47 -84.06
C ILE A 15 1.08 72.33 -84.07
N LEU A 16 1.20 71.62 -85.20
CA LEU A 16 2.20 70.55 -85.35
C LEU A 16 3.64 71.09 -85.22
N SER A 17 3.91 72.25 -85.81
CA SER A 17 5.21 72.95 -85.73
C SER A 17 5.57 73.38 -84.30
N LEU A 18 4.59 73.91 -83.55
CA LEU A 18 4.77 74.31 -82.15
C LEU A 18 5.03 73.12 -81.23
N VAL A 19 4.34 72.00 -81.44
CA VAL A 19 4.56 70.77 -80.67
C VAL A 19 5.93 70.17 -80.97
N LEU A 20 6.35 70.13 -82.25
CA LEU A 20 7.70 69.69 -82.64
C LEU A 20 8.79 70.58 -82.05
N ALA A 21 8.60 71.91 -82.06
CA ALA A 21 9.54 72.84 -81.43
C ALA A 21 9.62 72.65 -79.91
N ALA A 22 8.49 72.42 -79.23
CA ALA A 22 8.46 72.14 -77.80
C ALA A 22 9.14 70.81 -77.43
N ILE A 23 8.92 69.75 -78.23
CA ILE A 23 9.59 68.45 -78.04
C ILE A 23 11.09 68.58 -78.26
N LEU A 24 11.52 69.26 -79.33
CA LEU A 24 12.94 69.53 -79.58
C LEU A 24 13.56 70.35 -78.45
N PHE A 25 12.87 71.37 -77.95
CA PHE A 25 13.33 72.17 -76.82
C PHE A 25 13.45 71.35 -75.53
N LEU A 26 12.48 70.45 -75.25
CA LEU A 26 12.53 69.54 -74.11
C LEU A 26 13.66 68.50 -74.24
N ILE A 27 13.89 67.95 -75.43
CA ILE A 27 15.02 67.04 -75.70
C ILE A 27 16.35 67.79 -75.52
N LEU A 28 16.43 69.04 -75.95
CA LEU A 28 17.65 69.85 -75.85
C LEU A 28 17.92 70.24 -74.39
N ILE A 29 16.91 70.65 -73.63
CA ILE A 29 17.01 70.88 -72.18
C ILE A 29 17.37 69.59 -71.45
N GLY A 30 16.70 68.47 -71.76
CA GLY A 30 16.97 67.16 -71.15
C GLY A 30 18.38 66.66 -71.46
N GLY A 31 18.86 66.86 -72.68
CA GLY A 31 20.22 66.56 -73.10
C GLY A 31 21.26 67.42 -72.38
N VAL A 32 21.02 68.72 -72.24
CA VAL A 32 21.87 69.65 -71.48
C VAL A 32 21.90 69.25 -70.00
N PHE A 33 20.75 68.94 -69.40
CA PHE A 33 20.65 68.52 -68.00
C PHE A 33 21.40 67.19 -67.76
N PHE A 34 21.19 66.19 -68.62
CA PHE A 34 21.88 64.90 -68.54
C PHE A 34 23.40 65.07 -68.73
N TRP A 35 23.83 65.95 -69.62
CA TRP A 35 25.24 66.25 -69.84
C TRP A 35 25.87 66.94 -68.63
N ILE A 36 25.20 67.92 -68.03
CA ILE A 36 25.62 68.55 -66.77
C ILE A 36 25.73 67.52 -65.65
N GLN A 37 24.74 66.62 -65.51
CA GLN A 37 24.75 65.59 -64.49
C GLN A 37 25.84 64.54 -64.72
N ARG A 38 26.10 64.16 -65.97
CA ARG A 38 27.22 63.27 -66.34
C ARG A 38 28.58 63.90 -66.00
N ILE A 39 28.76 65.19 -66.27
CA ILE A 39 29.97 65.93 -65.90
C ILE A 39 30.13 66.00 -64.38
N ARG A 40 29.05 66.30 -63.66
CA ARG A 40 29.04 66.31 -62.19
C ARG A 40 29.45 64.96 -61.61
N ASN A 41 28.84 63.87 -62.07
CA ASN A 41 29.18 62.52 -61.60
C ASN A 41 30.62 62.14 -61.94
N ARG A 42 31.13 62.57 -63.10
CA ARG A 42 32.55 62.37 -63.45
C ARG A 42 33.48 63.13 -62.50
N ARG A 43 33.12 64.37 -62.14
CA ARG A 43 33.87 65.20 -61.18
C ARG A 43 33.82 64.60 -59.77
N ILE A 44 32.66 64.11 -59.31
CA ILE A 44 32.51 63.41 -58.02
C ILE A 44 33.40 62.16 -57.99
N ARG A 45 33.33 61.28 -59.00
CA ARG A 45 34.19 60.09 -59.07
C ARG A 45 35.67 60.42 -59.11
N LYS A 46 36.05 61.49 -59.81
CA LYS A 46 37.44 61.94 -59.87
C LYS A 46 37.89 62.53 -58.54
N LEU A 47 37.03 63.26 -57.83
CA LEU A 47 37.29 63.73 -56.47
C LEU A 47 37.48 62.54 -55.53
N GLU A 48 36.59 61.55 -55.58
CA GLU A 48 36.71 60.31 -54.79
C GLU A 48 38.03 59.59 -55.06
N GLN A 49 38.43 59.45 -56.34
CA GLN A 49 39.74 58.88 -56.71
C GLN A 49 40.93 59.69 -56.19
N LEU A 50 40.82 61.02 -56.11
CA LEU A 50 41.89 61.86 -55.55
C LEU A 50 41.95 61.73 -54.02
N LEU A 51 40.80 61.57 -53.36
CA LEU A 51 40.70 61.44 -51.90
C LEU A 51 41.09 60.05 -51.38
N THR A 52 41.26 59.03 -52.24
CA THR A 52 41.84 57.75 -51.80
C THR A 52 43.34 57.85 -51.50
N THR A 53 44.02 58.84 -52.08
CA THR A 53 45.49 59.00 -51.98
C THR A 53 45.92 60.28 -51.27
N ASN A 54 45.10 61.32 -51.28
CA ASN A 54 45.40 62.60 -50.64
C ASN A 54 44.53 62.80 -49.39
N MET A 55 45.16 63.07 -48.24
CA MET A 55 44.46 63.28 -46.97
C MET A 55 43.66 64.59 -46.95
N THR A 56 44.26 65.68 -47.43
CA THR A 56 43.61 66.98 -47.61
C THR A 56 43.93 67.52 -49.00
N LEU A 57 42.94 68.16 -49.63
CA LEU A 57 43.11 68.89 -50.87
C LEU A 57 42.52 70.28 -50.70
N SER A 58 43.28 71.33 -51.02
CA SER A 58 42.72 72.68 -51.00
C SER A 58 41.69 72.86 -52.12
N VAL A 59 40.68 73.69 -51.89
CA VAL A 59 39.65 73.97 -52.89
C VAL A 59 40.26 74.61 -54.14
N SER A 60 41.33 75.41 -54.00
CA SER A 60 42.09 75.98 -55.11
C SER A 60 42.91 74.95 -55.89
N GLU A 61 43.43 73.91 -55.23
CA GLU A 61 44.09 72.81 -55.92
C GLU A 61 43.06 71.97 -56.71
N LEU A 62 41.87 71.78 -56.14
CA LEU A 62 40.78 71.02 -56.77
C LEU A 62 40.20 71.69 -58.03
N THR A 63 40.20 73.03 -58.13
CA THR A 63 39.74 73.72 -59.37
C THR A 63 40.58 73.30 -60.58
N SER A 64 41.89 73.11 -60.39
CA SER A 64 42.82 72.69 -61.44
C SER A 64 42.82 71.17 -61.69
N ARG A 65 42.56 70.37 -60.66
CA ARG A 65 42.66 68.90 -60.74
C ARG A 65 41.38 68.23 -61.20
N LEU A 66 40.20 68.79 -60.94
CA LEU A 66 38.92 68.15 -61.28
C LEU A 66 38.59 68.23 -62.77
N ASP A 67 39.00 69.28 -63.48
CA ASP A 67 38.72 69.46 -64.91
C ASP A 67 39.81 70.30 -65.61
N ARG A 68 39.91 70.25 -66.95
CA ARG A 68 40.95 70.97 -67.72
C ARG A 68 40.66 72.47 -67.92
N LYS A 69 39.48 72.94 -67.51
CA LYS A 69 39.06 74.35 -67.56
C LYS A 69 38.79 74.80 -66.14
N ASP A 70 39.25 76.00 -65.76
CA ASP A 70 39.06 76.55 -64.42
C ASP A 70 37.59 76.46 -63.98
N ILE A 71 37.32 75.61 -63.00
CA ILE A 71 35.99 75.43 -62.42
C ILE A 71 35.79 76.49 -61.32
N SER A 72 34.58 77.02 -61.20
CA SER A 72 34.26 77.93 -60.09
C SER A 72 34.34 77.21 -58.72
N ILE A 73 34.82 77.94 -57.71
CA ILE A 73 34.92 77.47 -56.32
C ILE A 73 33.58 76.90 -55.81
N LEU A 74 32.46 77.56 -56.15
CA LEU A 74 31.11 77.10 -55.78
C LEU A 74 30.79 75.71 -56.34
N SER A 75 31.23 75.41 -57.57
CA SER A 75 31.04 74.08 -58.16
C SER A 75 31.92 73.03 -57.48
N VAL A 76 33.12 73.37 -57.02
CA VAL A 76 34.00 72.44 -56.28
C VAL A 76 33.39 72.13 -54.90
N ILE A 77 32.94 73.15 -54.17
CA ILE A 77 32.25 72.98 -52.88
C ILE A 77 30.99 72.13 -53.04
N TYR A 78 30.21 72.37 -54.09
CA TYR A 78 29.03 71.57 -54.39
C TYR A 78 29.41 70.10 -54.68
N THR A 79 30.43 69.86 -55.49
CA THR A 79 30.94 68.51 -55.77
C THR A 79 31.41 67.80 -54.50
N ALA A 80 32.13 68.50 -53.61
CA ALA A 80 32.58 67.94 -52.33
C ALA A 80 31.41 67.56 -51.42
N ARG A 81 30.36 68.39 -51.32
CA ARG A 81 29.17 68.09 -50.50
C ARG A 81 28.37 66.86 -50.94
N HIS A 82 28.51 66.44 -52.19
CA HIS A 82 27.78 65.30 -52.76
C HIS A 82 28.68 64.07 -52.98
N ALA A 83 29.96 64.16 -52.64
CA ALA A 83 30.89 63.04 -52.69
C ALA A 83 30.88 62.31 -51.34
N GLU A 84 30.77 60.99 -51.37
CA GLU A 84 30.58 60.16 -50.16
C GLU A 84 31.80 60.22 -49.23
N ASN A 85 33.01 60.29 -49.83
CA ASN A 85 34.27 60.26 -49.09
C ASN A 85 34.87 61.64 -48.78
N ALA A 86 34.09 62.70 -48.93
CA ALA A 86 34.55 64.08 -48.83
C ALA A 86 33.94 64.81 -47.64
N ILE A 87 34.79 65.34 -46.76
CA ILE A 87 34.37 66.22 -45.67
C ILE A 87 34.88 67.62 -45.99
N LEU A 88 33.98 68.58 -46.13
CA LEU A 88 34.35 69.97 -46.35
C LEU A 88 34.83 70.57 -45.04
N SER A 89 35.98 71.25 -45.06
CA SER A 89 36.49 71.95 -43.88
C SER A 89 35.55 73.09 -43.44
N PHE A 90 35.64 73.50 -42.17
CA PHE A 90 34.82 74.56 -41.61
C PHE A 90 35.05 75.89 -42.35
N SER A 91 36.32 76.22 -42.64
CA SER A 91 36.69 77.38 -43.47
C SER A 91 36.28 77.25 -44.95
N LYS A 92 35.81 76.07 -45.37
CA LYS A 92 35.50 75.70 -46.77
C LYS A 92 36.69 75.91 -47.72
N SER A 93 37.90 75.90 -47.17
CA SER A 93 39.14 76.12 -47.89
C SER A 93 39.79 74.80 -48.35
N SER A 94 39.40 73.67 -47.75
CA SER A 94 39.88 72.34 -48.10
C SER A 94 38.79 71.27 -48.04
N VAL A 95 39.05 70.15 -48.70
CA VAL A 95 38.28 68.91 -48.63
C VAL A 95 39.17 67.84 -48.01
N VAL A 96 38.70 67.25 -46.91
CA VAL A 96 39.36 66.17 -46.17
C VAL A 96 38.78 64.84 -46.64
N SER A 97 39.65 63.85 -46.83
CA SER A 97 39.23 62.47 -47.15
C SER A 97 38.66 61.80 -45.90
N SER A 98 37.36 61.48 -45.91
CA SER A 98 36.74 60.75 -44.79
C SER A 98 37.34 59.36 -44.62
N THR A 99 37.68 58.66 -45.73
CA THR A 99 38.24 57.31 -45.68
C THR A 99 39.62 57.29 -45.01
N LEU A 100 40.50 58.24 -45.36
CA LEU A 100 41.82 58.34 -44.76
C LEU A 100 41.76 58.87 -43.33
N LEU A 101 40.82 59.78 -43.03
CA LEU A 101 40.57 60.24 -41.67
C LEU A 101 40.04 59.11 -40.78
N ILE A 102 39.07 58.31 -41.25
CA ILE A 102 38.59 57.11 -40.55
C ILE A 102 39.75 56.17 -40.27
N ARG A 103 40.61 55.90 -41.26
CA ARG A 103 41.80 55.04 -41.07
C ARG A 103 42.76 55.61 -40.03
N ARG A 104 42.95 56.92 -40.00
CA ARG A 104 43.77 57.59 -38.98
C ARG A 104 43.14 57.48 -37.60
N LEU A 105 41.86 57.82 -37.45
CA LEU A 105 41.14 57.73 -36.18
C LEU A 105 41.12 56.30 -35.66
N HIS A 106 40.94 55.32 -36.54
CA HIS A 106 41.09 53.89 -36.22
C HIS A 106 42.49 53.60 -35.65
N ASN A 107 43.55 54.00 -36.35
CA ASN A 107 44.91 53.77 -35.86
C ASN A 107 45.19 54.50 -34.53
N LEU A 108 44.63 55.69 -34.33
CA LEU A 108 44.74 56.39 -33.04
C LEU A 108 44.04 55.62 -31.91
N LEU A 109 42.88 55.00 -32.17
CA LEU A 109 42.20 54.17 -31.18
C LEU A 109 42.94 52.86 -30.92
N VAL A 110 43.39 52.15 -31.97
CA VAL A 110 44.00 50.82 -31.82
C VAL A 110 45.44 50.91 -31.32
N ASP A 111 46.23 51.85 -31.83
CA ASP A 111 47.66 51.96 -31.50
C ASP A 111 47.89 52.85 -30.28
N ASN A 112 47.19 53.99 -30.19
CA ASN A 112 47.40 54.99 -29.14
C ASN A 112 46.31 55.01 -28.06
N HIS A 113 45.26 54.19 -28.20
CA HIS A 113 44.16 54.03 -27.23
C HIS A 113 43.32 55.28 -26.93
N VAL A 114 43.63 56.44 -27.53
CA VAL A 114 42.97 57.72 -27.25
C VAL A 114 42.82 58.55 -28.53
N ILE A 115 41.65 59.14 -28.72
CA ILE A 115 41.40 60.22 -29.68
C ILE A 115 41.10 61.50 -28.90
N HIS A 116 41.98 62.49 -29.07
CA HIS A 116 41.73 63.85 -28.62
C HIS A 116 40.86 64.59 -29.64
N VAL A 117 39.56 64.73 -29.35
CA VAL A 117 38.56 65.20 -30.34
C VAL A 117 38.85 66.65 -30.73
N ALA A 118 39.12 67.52 -29.77
CA ALA A 118 39.44 68.93 -30.01
C ALA A 118 40.73 69.09 -30.85
N LYS A 119 41.74 68.24 -30.62
CA LYS A 119 43.01 68.27 -31.36
C LYS A 119 42.84 67.85 -32.81
N GLU A 120 42.12 66.75 -33.06
CA GLU A 120 41.86 66.29 -34.43
C GLU A 120 40.90 67.25 -35.16
N SER A 121 39.87 67.76 -34.49
CA SER A 121 38.99 68.83 -35.00
C SER A 121 39.79 70.05 -35.50
N ALA A 122 40.71 70.56 -34.68
CA ALA A 122 41.57 71.69 -35.04
C ALA A 122 42.58 71.35 -36.15
N MET A 123 43.20 70.16 -36.11
CA MET A 123 44.18 69.73 -37.11
C MET A 123 43.58 69.61 -38.52
N TRP A 124 42.34 69.15 -38.60
CA TRP A 124 41.66 68.88 -39.87
C TRP A 124 40.70 70.01 -40.29
N ASP A 125 40.54 71.06 -39.47
CA ASP A 125 39.57 72.13 -39.66
C ASP A 125 38.14 71.59 -39.88
N ILE A 126 37.70 70.65 -39.04
CA ILE A 126 36.37 70.01 -39.12
C ILE A 126 35.69 70.00 -37.75
N SER A 127 34.35 70.05 -37.73
CA SER A 127 33.59 70.08 -36.47
C SER A 127 33.81 68.81 -35.64
N GLU A 128 33.91 68.98 -34.32
CA GLU A 128 33.99 67.89 -33.33
C GLU A 128 32.85 66.88 -33.52
N VAL A 129 31.63 67.33 -33.79
CA VAL A 129 30.46 66.47 -34.07
C VAL A 129 30.73 65.51 -35.23
N ILE A 130 31.49 65.92 -36.24
CA ILE A 130 31.85 65.05 -37.37
C ILE A 130 32.87 64.00 -36.89
N ILE A 131 33.88 64.40 -36.11
CA ILE A 131 34.85 63.46 -35.51
C ILE A 131 34.13 62.44 -34.63
N GLU A 132 33.26 62.88 -33.72
CA GLU A 132 32.45 62.01 -32.84
C GLU A 132 31.63 60.99 -33.64
N ASN A 133 30.96 61.44 -34.70
CA ASN A 133 30.20 60.56 -35.59
C ASN A 133 31.09 59.51 -36.28
N LEU A 134 32.29 59.90 -36.73
CA LEU A 134 33.23 58.96 -37.34
C LEU A 134 33.76 57.95 -36.32
N VAL A 135 34.03 58.38 -35.08
CA VAL A 135 34.42 57.47 -33.99
C VAL A 135 33.31 56.48 -33.69
N ALA A 136 32.05 56.92 -33.61
CA ALA A 136 30.91 56.04 -33.41
C ALA A 136 30.77 55.01 -34.55
N VAL A 137 31.00 55.41 -35.81
CA VAL A 137 31.02 54.50 -36.97
C VAL A 137 32.11 53.44 -36.83
N ILE A 138 33.35 53.82 -36.48
CA ILE A 138 34.46 52.89 -36.27
C ILE A 138 34.12 51.90 -35.15
N THR A 139 33.69 52.43 -34.01
CA THR A 139 33.36 51.66 -32.80
C THR A 139 32.29 50.62 -33.07
N ASN A 140 31.22 51.00 -33.78
CA ASN A 140 30.13 50.09 -34.11
C ASN A 140 30.50 49.07 -35.18
N ARG A 141 31.31 49.45 -36.18
CA ARG A 141 31.75 48.54 -37.25
C ARG A 141 32.64 47.42 -36.73
N GLU A 142 33.50 47.74 -35.76
CA GLU A 142 34.54 46.83 -35.29
C GLU A 142 34.25 46.22 -33.92
N GLY A 143 33.18 46.67 -33.24
CA GLY A 143 32.81 46.18 -31.92
C GLY A 143 33.80 46.57 -30.84
N LEU A 144 34.43 47.75 -30.97
CA LEU A 144 35.40 48.26 -30.02
C LEU A 144 34.71 48.74 -28.74
N ASP A 145 35.34 48.49 -27.60
CA ASP A 145 34.89 48.99 -26.30
C ASP A 145 35.47 50.39 -26.06
N VAL A 146 34.74 51.42 -26.50
CA VAL A 146 35.14 52.82 -26.43
C VAL A 146 34.20 53.60 -25.52
N VAL A 147 34.76 54.48 -24.68
CA VAL A 147 33.99 55.41 -23.83
C VAL A 147 34.43 56.85 -24.03
N GLN A 148 33.50 57.79 -23.86
CA GLN A 148 33.79 59.23 -23.90
C GLN A 148 34.10 59.73 -22.49
N THR A 149 35.23 60.42 -22.36
CA THR A 149 35.68 61.08 -21.13
C THR A 149 34.90 62.38 -20.89
N GLU A 150 34.96 62.90 -19.67
CA GLU A 150 34.31 64.17 -19.33
C GLU A 150 34.85 65.37 -20.14
N ASP A 151 36.10 65.30 -20.59
CA ASP A 151 36.76 66.31 -21.42
C ASP A 151 36.39 66.21 -22.92
N GLY A 152 35.56 65.24 -23.31
CA GLY A 152 35.07 65.05 -24.68
C GLY A 152 35.90 64.08 -25.53
N ASP A 153 37.02 63.57 -25.00
CA ASP A 153 37.90 62.63 -25.69
C ASP A 153 37.39 61.18 -25.65
N TYR A 154 37.75 60.37 -26.65
CA TYR A 154 37.40 58.95 -26.70
C TYR A 154 38.59 58.09 -26.32
N ILE A 155 38.38 57.14 -25.39
CA ILE A 155 39.37 56.16 -24.99
C ILE A 155 38.92 54.74 -25.35
N LEU A 156 39.82 53.96 -25.93
CA LEU A 156 39.66 52.51 -26.11
C LEU A 156 40.04 51.81 -24.82
N VAL A 157 39.18 50.93 -24.33
CA VAL A 157 39.39 50.20 -23.07
C VAL A 157 39.44 48.67 -23.32
N PRO A 158 40.50 48.16 -23.98
CA PRO A 158 40.52 46.81 -24.55
C PRO A 158 40.47 45.69 -23.50
N GLU A 159 41.19 45.85 -22.38
CA GLU A 159 41.23 44.87 -21.29
C GLU A 159 40.11 45.07 -20.26
N PHE A 160 39.33 46.15 -20.39
CA PHE A 160 38.34 46.51 -19.38
C PHE A 160 37.24 45.47 -19.30
N LYS A 161 36.79 44.96 -20.43
CA LYS A 161 35.81 43.87 -20.48
C LYS A 161 36.31 42.60 -19.81
N GLU A 162 37.55 42.21 -20.06
CA GLU A 162 38.11 40.99 -19.47
C GLU A 162 38.30 41.13 -17.96
N ARG A 163 38.85 42.27 -17.51
CA ARG A 163 39.01 42.58 -16.09
C ARG A 163 37.66 42.63 -15.37
N MET A 164 36.65 43.27 -15.96
CA MET A 164 35.31 43.32 -15.38
C MET A 164 34.67 41.93 -15.31
N ARG A 165 34.90 41.08 -16.32
CA ARG A 165 34.44 39.67 -16.30
C ARG A 165 35.10 38.88 -15.17
N GLU A 166 36.41 39.05 -14.96
CA GLU A 166 37.13 38.40 -13.87
C GLU A 166 36.62 38.87 -12.50
N VAL A 167 36.44 40.18 -12.32
CA VAL A 167 35.89 40.76 -11.08
C VAL A 167 34.48 40.24 -10.80
N ILE A 168 33.61 40.14 -11.81
CA ILE A 168 32.28 39.51 -11.65
C ILE A 168 32.42 38.03 -11.29
N GLY A 169 33.34 37.30 -11.93
CA GLY A 169 33.55 35.88 -11.65
C GLY A 169 34.00 35.63 -10.19
N LEU A 170 34.87 36.49 -9.67
CA LEU A 170 35.41 36.37 -8.31
C LEU A 170 34.49 36.94 -7.22
N GLN A 171 33.92 38.12 -7.47
CA GLN A 171 33.21 38.91 -6.45
C GLN A 171 31.70 38.99 -6.70
N GLY A 172 31.23 38.62 -7.89
CA GLY A 172 29.83 38.71 -8.30
C GLY A 172 29.31 40.12 -8.56
N ARG A 173 30.13 41.16 -8.34
CA ARG A 173 29.73 42.57 -8.41
C ARG A 173 30.87 43.47 -8.89
N ILE A 174 30.51 44.60 -9.50
CA ILE A 174 31.42 45.66 -9.96
C ILE A 174 30.97 46.99 -9.36
N ASN A 175 31.90 47.76 -8.82
CA ASN A 175 31.65 49.15 -8.44
C ASN A 175 31.85 50.07 -9.66
N VAL A 176 30.78 50.32 -10.42
CA VAL A 176 30.85 51.12 -11.64
C VAL A 176 31.17 52.58 -11.35
N THR A 177 30.73 53.10 -10.21
CA THR A 177 31.06 54.47 -9.79
C THR A 177 32.57 54.65 -9.62
N SER A 178 33.24 53.70 -8.98
CA SER A 178 34.70 53.75 -8.81
C SER A 178 35.44 53.60 -10.14
N GLU A 179 34.96 52.73 -11.04
CA GLU A 179 35.57 52.57 -12.37
C GLU A 179 35.36 53.80 -13.26
N ALA A 180 34.19 54.42 -13.19
CA ALA A 180 33.88 55.66 -13.89
C ALA A 180 34.82 56.79 -13.46
N GLN A 181 35.05 56.93 -12.14
CA GLN A 181 36.03 57.89 -11.60
C GLN A 181 37.46 57.60 -12.08
N ARG A 182 37.88 56.33 -12.04
CA ARG A 182 39.23 55.92 -12.50
C ARG A 182 39.47 56.23 -13.97
N LEU A 183 38.42 56.14 -14.79
CA LEU A 183 38.48 56.39 -16.24
C LEU A 183 38.12 57.84 -16.61
N HIS A 184 37.78 58.70 -15.65
CA HIS A 184 37.28 60.06 -15.88
C HIS A 184 36.12 60.10 -16.91
N VAL A 185 35.18 59.15 -16.78
CA VAL A 185 34.00 59.02 -17.66
C VAL A 185 32.72 59.10 -16.84
N LYS A 186 31.61 59.47 -17.49
CA LYS A 186 30.30 59.46 -16.83
C LYS A 186 29.87 58.03 -16.54
N ARG A 187 29.38 57.77 -15.32
CA ARG A 187 28.86 56.46 -14.89
C ARG A 187 27.87 55.87 -15.90
N PHE A 188 26.96 56.70 -16.42
CA PHE A 188 25.93 56.28 -17.35
C PHE A 188 26.50 55.69 -18.66
N ASP A 189 27.57 56.28 -19.19
CA ASP A 189 28.19 55.79 -20.43
C ASP A 189 28.93 54.47 -20.20
N LEU A 190 29.50 54.30 -19.00
CA LEU A 190 30.12 53.04 -18.59
C LEU A 190 29.10 51.93 -18.36
N VAL A 191 27.94 52.23 -17.74
CA VAL A 191 26.83 51.26 -17.61
C VAL A 191 26.33 50.83 -18.99
N ARG A 192 26.12 51.78 -19.92
CA ARG A 192 25.72 51.48 -21.30
C ARG A 192 26.73 50.59 -22.02
N LEU A 193 28.03 50.81 -21.82
CA LEU A 193 29.06 49.93 -22.38
C LEU A 193 28.91 48.50 -21.85
N VAL A 194 28.74 48.35 -20.53
CA VAL A 194 28.56 47.05 -19.89
C VAL A 194 27.27 46.35 -20.36
N GLU A 195 26.18 47.09 -20.51
CA GLU A 195 24.91 46.58 -21.05
C GLU A 195 25.06 46.04 -22.47
N ARG A 196 25.87 46.70 -23.32
CA ARG A 196 26.16 46.23 -24.70
C ARG A 196 26.87 44.88 -24.72
N TRP A 197 27.54 44.47 -23.64
CA TRP A 197 28.15 43.14 -23.55
C TRP A 197 27.14 42.02 -23.34
N GLY A 198 25.88 42.33 -23.06
CA GLY A 198 24.81 41.36 -22.90
C GLY A 198 24.91 40.52 -21.62
N TRP A 199 25.59 41.03 -20.59
CA TRP A 199 25.70 40.33 -19.32
C TRP A 199 24.44 40.50 -18.48
N ASN A 200 24.04 39.46 -17.75
CA ASN A 200 22.88 39.48 -16.89
C ASN A 200 23.22 40.15 -15.55
N LEU A 201 23.22 41.49 -15.56
CA LEU A 201 23.57 42.33 -14.42
C LEU A 201 22.39 43.17 -13.96
N ILE A 202 22.31 43.42 -12.66
CA ILE A 202 21.35 44.33 -12.04
C ILE A 202 22.11 45.53 -11.49
N GLU A 203 21.68 46.73 -11.87
CA GLU A 203 22.13 47.97 -11.25
C GLU A 203 21.46 48.18 -9.90
N MET A 204 22.29 48.36 -8.87
CA MET A 204 21.89 48.61 -7.49
C MET A 204 21.91 50.11 -7.20
N GLY A 205 21.09 50.55 -6.22
CA GLY A 205 20.93 51.97 -5.89
C GLY A 205 22.22 52.70 -5.50
N ASN A 206 23.24 51.97 -5.05
CA ASN A 206 24.55 52.49 -4.64
C ASN A 206 25.62 52.51 -5.75
N GLY A 207 25.27 52.17 -6.99
CA GLY A 207 26.21 52.21 -8.13
C GLY A 207 27.03 50.95 -8.35
N PHE A 208 26.63 49.84 -7.75
CA PHE A 208 27.13 48.52 -8.11
C PHE A 208 26.32 47.89 -9.25
N LEU A 209 27.01 47.19 -10.15
CA LEU A 209 26.39 46.20 -11.03
C LEU A 209 26.65 44.82 -10.46
N VAL A 210 25.60 44.02 -10.24
CA VAL A 210 25.69 42.69 -9.62
C VAL A 210 25.18 41.63 -10.58
N SER A 211 25.89 40.51 -10.69
CA SER A 211 25.42 39.33 -11.42
C SER A 211 24.16 38.77 -10.79
N THR A 212 23.12 38.60 -11.61
CA THR A 212 21.85 37.99 -11.18
C THR A 212 22.05 36.61 -10.57
N ASP A 213 22.90 35.81 -11.20
CA ASP A 213 23.09 34.40 -10.85
C ASP A 213 23.85 34.30 -9.54
N TRP A 214 24.91 35.10 -9.42
CA TRP A 214 25.64 35.21 -8.16
C TRP A 214 24.74 35.70 -7.02
N LEU A 215 23.92 36.74 -7.25
CA LEU A 215 23.03 37.27 -6.22
C LEU A 215 21.97 36.24 -5.81
N ARG A 216 21.37 35.56 -6.80
CA ARG A 216 20.41 34.48 -6.56
C ARG A 216 21.05 33.37 -5.72
N SER A 217 22.15 32.78 -6.15
CA SER A 217 22.82 31.70 -5.41
C SER A 217 23.33 32.13 -4.03
N THR A 218 23.61 33.41 -3.86
CA THR A 218 24.05 33.97 -2.57
C THR A 218 22.88 34.14 -1.60
N LEU A 219 21.72 34.59 -2.08
CA LEU A 219 20.50 34.63 -1.28
C LEU A 219 19.94 33.23 -1.02
N GLU A 220 20.00 32.31 -1.99
CA GLU A 220 19.60 30.90 -1.82
C GLU A 220 20.40 30.24 -0.70
N ARG A 221 21.72 30.39 -0.68
CA ARG A 221 22.58 29.86 0.40
C ARG A 221 22.26 30.48 1.76
N SER A 222 21.95 31.77 1.81
CA SER A 222 21.51 32.40 3.06
C SER A 222 20.20 31.78 3.52
N MET A 223 19.23 31.67 2.62
CA MET A 223 17.91 31.08 2.87
C MET A 223 17.98 29.61 3.29
N GLU A 224 18.86 28.80 2.71
CA GLU A 224 19.10 27.41 3.13
C GLU A 224 19.64 27.35 4.57
N LYS A 225 20.47 28.31 4.97
CA LYS A 225 21.08 28.34 6.30
C LYS A 225 20.12 28.83 7.39
N SER A 226 19.34 29.88 7.12
CA SER A 226 18.46 30.51 8.13
C SER A 226 16.97 30.15 7.97
N GLY A 227 16.55 29.61 6.82
CA GLY A 227 15.14 29.40 6.48
C GLY A 227 14.38 30.67 6.08
N PHE A 228 15.01 31.84 6.15
CA PHE A 228 14.44 33.15 5.85
C PHE A 228 15.51 34.12 5.33
N ILE A 229 15.08 35.22 4.71
CA ILE A 229 15.94 36.35 4.32
C ILE A 229 15.58 37.56 5.17
N GLU A 230 16.56 38.12 5.87
CA GLU A 230 16.41 39.40 6.55
C GLU A 230 17.00 40.51 5.67
N PRO A 231 16.18 41.39 5.07
CA PRO A 231 16.66 42.35 4.07
C PRO A 231 17.76 43.29 4.59
N SER A 232 17.68 43.74 5.84
CA SER A 232 18.64 44.64 6.49
C SER A 232 20.03 43.99 6.61
N MET A 233 20.08 42.76 7.14
CA MET A 233 21.30 41.99 7.32
C MET A 233 21.93 41.60 5.97
N GLU A 234 21.13 41.17 5.01
CA GLU A 234 21.61 40.83 3.67
C GLU A 234 22.07 42.07 2.90
N ALA A 235 21.36 43.19 3.03
CA ALA A 235 21.79 44.48 2.49
C ALA A 235 23.14 44.92 3.06
N MET A 236 23.35 44.81 4.38
CA MET A 236 24.63 45.12 5.02
C MET A 236 25.76 44.19 4.53
N ARG A 237 25.50 42.87 4.49
CA ARG A 237 26.48 41.85 4.07
C ARG A 237 26.89 42.02 2.60
N LEU A 238 25.93 42.34 1.74
CA LEU A 238 26.14 42.51 0.30
C LEU A 238 26.49 43.95 -0.07
N ALA A 239 26.56 44.86 0.91
CA ALA A 239 26.73 46.30 0.73
C ALA A 239 25.80 46.83 -0.38
N VAL A 240 24.50 46.58 -0.25
CA VAL A 240 23.42 47.09 -1.12
C VAL A 240 22.30 47.66 -0.24
N THR A 241 21.21 48.17 -0.82
CA THR A 241 20.05 48.64 -0.02
C THR A 241 19.03 47.52 0.21
N GLU A 242 18.23 47.61 1.27
CA GLU A 242 17.13 46.65 1.51
C GLU A 242 16.14 46.58 0.34
N ARG A 243 15.89 47.73 -0.29
CA ARG A 243 15.04 47.85 -1.48
C ARG A 243 15.59 47.02 -2.64
N ASP A 244 16.92 46.99 -2.81
CA ASP A 244 17.58 46.21 -3.85
C ASP A 244 17.38 44.71 -3.63
N ILE A 245 17.45 44.24 -2.38
CA ILE A 245 17.20 42.83 -2.02
C ILE A 245 15.76 42.43 -2.36
N ILE A 246 14.79 43.25 -1.95
CA ILE A 246 13.36 43.00 -2.21
C ILE A 246 13.06 42.98 -3.71
N GLU A 247 13.62 43.94 -4.46
CA GLU A 247 13.44 44.01 -5.91
C GLU A 247 14.11 42.84 -6.63
N ALA A 248 15.30 42.42 -6.19
CA ALA A 248 15.97 41.23 -6.73
C ALA A 248 15.14 39.96 -6.53
N MET A 249 14.61 39.74 -5.31
CA MET A 249 13.73 38.59 -5.03
C MET A 249 12.48 38.58 -5.90
N ARG A 250 11.87 39.76 -6.14
CA ARG A 250 10.74 39.92 -7.06
C ARG A 250 11.12 39.53 -8.49
N ARG A 251 12.29 39.99 -8.98
CA ARG A 251 12.82 39.65 -10.31
C ARG A 251 13.11 38.16 -10.47
N PHE A 252 13.48 37.47 -9.39
CA PHE A 252 13.67 36.03 -9.40
C PHE A 252 12.35 35.23 -9.41
N GLY A 253 11.20 35.91 -9.29
CA GLY A 253 9.89 35.26 -9.20
C GLY A 253 9.65 34.57 -7.85
N TRP A 254 10.41 34.94 -6.81
CA TRP A 254 10.23 34.35 -5.49
C TRP A 254 8.96 34.91 -4.84
N SER A 255 7.98 34.03 -4.62
CA SER A 255 6.83 34.36 -3.79
C SER A 255 7.26 34.37 -2.33
N VAL A 256 7.23 35.55 -1.72
CA VAL A 256 7.66 35.77 -0.33
C VAL A 256 6.53 36.34 0.52
N ILE A 257 6.56 36.00 1.81
CA ILE A 257 5.69 36.54 2.84
C ILE A 257 6.55 37.41 3.74
N GLN A 258 6.13 38.65 3.95
CA GLN A 258 6.76 39.52 4.93
C GLN A 258 6.20 39.17 6.31
N THR A 259 7.10 38.82 7.21
CA THR A 259 6.82 38.55 8.62
C THR A 259 6.62 39.86 9.40
N THR A 260 6.02 39.76 10.58
CA THR A 260 5.82 40.90 11.49
C THR A 260 7.12 41.48 12.04
N ASP A 261 8.22 40.70 12.02
CA ASP A 261 9.57 41.12 12.37
C ASP A 261 10.44 41.44 11.16
N HIS A 262 9.82 41.80 10.02
CA HIS A 262 10.46 42.30 8.80
C HIS A 262 11.36 41.32 8.04
N ARG A 263 11.39 40.03 8.42
CA ARG A 263 11.99 38.96 7.61
C ARG A 263 11.10 38.59 6.42
N LEU A 264 11.72 38.04 5.38
CA LEU A 264 11.07 37.53 4.18
C LEU A 264 11.14 36.00 4.17
N LEU A 265 9.98 35.37 4.20
CA LEU A 265 9.84 33.91 4.13
C LEU A 265 9.38 33.49 2.74
N PRO A 266 10.16 32.70 2.00
CA PRO A 266 9.70 32.11 0.75
C PRO A 266 8.54 31.15 0.99
N VAL A 267 7.48 31.27 0.20
CA VAL A 267 6.26 30.46 0.34
C VAL A 267 6.56 28.96 0.24
N HIS A 268 7.49 28.55 -0.62
CA HIS A 268 7.84 27.14 -0.80
C HIS A 268 8.50 26.52 0.43
N ILE A 269 9.32 27.28 1.17
CA ILE A 269 9.93 26.80 2.43
C ILE A 269 8.87 26.61 3.50
N VAL A 270 7.95 27.57 3.63
CA VAL A 270 6.83 27.47 4.57
C VAL A 270 5.93 26.29 4.18
N ALA A 271 5.59 26.14 2.90
CA ALA A 271 4.78 25.02 2.42
C ALA A 271 5.41 23.67 2.75
N ASN A 272 6.71 23.48 2.46
CA ASN A 272 7.43 22.24 2.79
C ASN A 272 7.41 21.95 4.29
N ARG A 273 7.64 22.96 5.14
CA ARG A 273 7.57 22.79 6.59
C ARG A 273 6.18 22.35 7.06
N LEU A 274 5.13 23.00 6.57
CA LEU A 274 3.74 22.67 6.91
C LEU A 274 3.36 21.27 6.42
N GLU A 275 3.84 20.86 5.24
CA GLU A 275 3.65 19.51 4.72
C GLU A 275 4.35 18.47 5.60
N CYS A 276 5.59 18.71 6.01
CA CYS A 276 6.32 17.82 6.91
C CYS A 276 5.59 17.68 8.26
N LEU A 277 5.12 18.78 8.85
CA LEU A 277 4.37 18.74 10.12
C LEU A 277 3.08 17.95 9.98
N LEU A 278 2.32 18.18 8.92
CA LEU A 278 1.08 17.44 8.66
C LEU A 278 1.33 15.95 8.35
N GLU A 279 2.49 15.59 7.81
CA GLU A 279 2.89 14.19 7.58
C GLU A 279 3.39 13.51 8.86
N SER A 280 4.13 14.22 9.71
CA SER A 280 4.72 13.63 10.91
C SER A 280 3.77 13.59 12.10
N GLU A 281 2.96 14.64 12.28
CA GLU A 281 2.07 14.79 13.44
C GLU A 281 0.61 14.54 13.07
N GLY A 282 0.24 14.66 11.79
CA GLY A 282 -1.13 14.46 11.33
C GLY A 282 -2.08 15.62 11.61
N TYR A 283 -1.67 16.59 12.43
CA TYR A 283 -2.41 17.81 12.76
C TYR A 283 -1.50 19.04 12.77
N LEU A 284 -2.10 20.24 12.74
CA LEU A 284 -1.42 21.52 12.75
C LEU A 284 -2.30 22.58 13.42
N ASN A 285 -1.80 23.22 14.48
CA ASN A 285 -2.47 24.39 15.06
C ASN A 285 -2.04 25.67 14.31
N PRO A 286 -2.93 26.32 13.54
CA PRO A 286 -2.57 27.49 12.73
C PRO A 286 -2.13 28.69 13.56
N VAL A 287 -2.68 28.88 14.76
CA VAL A 287 -2.35 30.01 15.64
C VAL A 287 -0.92 29.86 16.17
N THR A 288 -0.59 28.66 16.68
CA THR A 288 0.74 28.38 17.19
C THR A 288 1.78 28.48 16.09
N GLU A 289 1.52 27.89 14.92
CA GLU A 289 2.48 27.89 13.82
C GLU A 289 2.65 29.29 13.20
N ALA A 290 1.56 30.06 13.02
CA ALA A 290 1.64 31.43 12.53
C ALA A 290 2.46 32.32 13.48
N LYS A 291 2.30 32.13 14.80
CA LYS A 291 3.09 32.83 15.81
C LYS A 291 4.57 32.46 15.76
N GLN A 292 4.90 31.16 15.61
CA GLN A 292 6.29 30.70 15.47
C GLN A 292 6.97 31.26 14.22
N LEU A 293 6.25 31.32 13.11
CA LEU A 293 6.72 31.87 11.84
C LEU A 293 6.64 33.40 11.76
N CYS A 294 6.07 34.05 12.78
CA CYS A 294 5.80 35.49 12.81
C CYS A 294 5.03 35.99 11.57
N ILE A 295 4.06 35.20 11.08
CA ILE A 295 3.19 35.56 9.97
C ILE A 295 1.74 35.66 10.42
N ASP A 296 0.93 36.33 9.60
CA ASP A 296 -0.51 36.37 9.81
C ASP A 296 -1.15 34.99 9.58
N GLN A 297 -2.15 34.64 10.40
CA GLN A 297 -2.83 33.35 10.32
C GLN A 297 -3.51 33.14 8.96
N ASP A 298 -4.13 34.17 8.38
CA ASP A 298 -4.77 34.07 7.06
C ASP A 298 -3.75 33.82 5.96
N ALA A 299 -2.54 34.37 6.10
CA ALA A 299 -1.44 34.10 5.19
C ALA A 299 -0.99 32.64 5.26
N LEU A 300 -0.85 32.08 6.48
CA LEU A 300 -0.55 30.66 6.67
C LEU A 300 -1.64 29.77 6.08
N MET A 301 -2.91 30.07 6.34
CA MET A 301 -4.05 29.29 5.81
C MET A 301 -4.11 29.28 4.28
N LYS A 302 -3.73 30.39 3.62
CA LYS A 302 -3.62 30.45 2.15
C LYS A 302 -2.55 29.51 1.62
N ILE A 303 -1.46 29.30 2.35
CA ILE A 303 -0.40 28.35 1.96
C ILE A 303 -0.88 26.92 2.18
N VAL A 304 -1.48 26.62 3.34
CA VAL A 304 -2.02 25.28 3.62
C VAL A 304 -3.01 24.84 2.55
N ARG A 305 -3.92 25.73 2.12
CA ARG A 305 -4.89 25.46 1.03
C ARG A 305 -4.23 25.14 -0.32
N ARG A 306 -3.00 25.58 -0.56
CA ARG A 306 -2.26 25.33 -1.80
C ARG A 306 -1.52 23.99 -1.82
N THR A 307 -1.32 23.34 -0.66
CA THR A 307 -0.69 22.00 -0.57
C THR A 307 -1.52 20.91 -1.24
N GLY A 308 -2.80 21.17 -1.53
CA GLY A 308 -3.68 20.22 -2.24
C GLY A 308 -4.11 19.00 -1.43
N LYS A 309 -3.64 18.85 -0.18
CA LYS A 309 -4.06 17.78 0.73
C LYS A 309 -5.49 18.02 1.22
N LYS A 310 -6.24 16.94 1.43
CA LYS A 310 -7.56 17.01 2.09
C LYS A 310 -7.34 17.12 3.60
N PHE A 311 -7.64 18.28 4.14
CA PHE A 311 -7.60 18.56 5.56
C PHE A 311 -8.97 19.02 6.06
N PHE A 312 -9.22 18.79 7.33
CA PHE A 312 -10.39 19.26 8.05
C PHE A 312 -9.95 20.25 9.12
N VAL A 313 -10.86 21.13 9.51
CA VAL A 313 -10.63 22.08 10.59
C VAL A 313 -11.57 21.66 11.71
N ASP A 314 -11.02 21.39 12.89
CA ASP A 314 -11.82 21.07 14.06
C ASP A 314 -12.46 22.33 14.68
N ASP A 315 -13.30 22.15 15.69
CA ASP A 315 -14.00 23.24 16.38
C ASP A 315 -13.04 24.23 17.07
N ASP A 316 -11.83 23.79 17.43
CA ASP A 316 -10.76 24.62 18.01
C ASP A 316 -9.91 25.34 16.94
N GLY A 317 -10.21 25.12 15.65
CA GLY A 317 -9.50 25.70 14.53
C GLY A 317 -8.19 24.99 14.16
N ILE A 318 -7.93 23.80 14.70
CA ILE A 318 -6.79 22.94 14.38
C ILE A 318 -7.06 22.24 13.06
N ILE A 319 -6.03 22.19 12.21
CA ILE A 319 -6.08 21.49 10.93
C ILE A 319 -5.67 20.05 11.16
N VAL A 320 -6.50 19.10 10.75
CA VAL A 320 -6.24 17.66 10.87
C VAL A 320 -6.31 16.99 9.51
N THR A 321 -5.41 16.03 9.27
CA THR A 321 -5.42 15.22 8.05
C THR A 321 -6.44 14.10 8.13
N TYR A 322 -6.95 13.65 6.99
CA TYR A 322 -7.86 12.49 6.94
C TYR A 322 -7.22 11.23 7.51
N ASP A 323 -5.93 11.00 7.23
CA ASP A 323 -5.23 9.79 7.66
C ASP A 323 -5.05 9.76 9.18
N TYR A 324 -4.74 10.89 9.80
CA TYR A 324 -4.71 11.03 11.26
C TYR A 324 -6.07 10.74 11.89
N LEU A 325 -7.15 11.33 11.36
CA LEU A 325 -8.51 11.06 11.85
C LEU A 325 -8.89 9.60 11.70
N LYS A 326 -8.53 8.99 10.57
CA LYS A 326 -8.77 7.57 10.30
C LYS A 326 -8.07 6.69 11.34
N GLU A 327 -6.78 6.91 11.57
CA GLU A 327 -6.02 6.17 12.58
C GLU A 327 -6.66 6.33 13.97
N ARG A 328 -6.94 7.57 14.37
CA ARG A 328 -7.52 7.88 15.69
C ARG A 328 -8.87 7.19 15.93
N VAL A 329 -9.78 7.27 14.97
CA VAL A 329 -11.12 6.65 15.05
C VAL A 329 -11.00 5.12 15.10
N LEU A 330 -10.10 4.52 14.31
CA LEU A 330 -9.94 3.07 14.28
C LEU A 330 -9.23 2.51 15.51
N ASP A 331 -8.29 3.25 16.08
CA ASP A 331 -7.64 2.93 17.34
C ASP A 331 -8.67 2.95 18.48
N ASN A 332 -9.51 3.99 18.53
CA ASN A 332 -10.56 4.07 19.52
C ASN A 332 -11.55 2.89 19.36
N LEU A 333 -11.95 2.56 18.12
CA LEU A 333 -12.83 1.42 17.84
C LEU A 333 -12.23 0.09 18.31
N THR A 334 -10.91 -0.05 18.19
CA THR A 334 -10.18 -1.25 18.61
C THR A 334 -10.05 -1.32 20.13
N LEU A 335 -9.90 -0.17 20.79
CA LEU A 335 -9.72 -0.07 22.24
C LEU A 335 -11.04 -0.24 23.00
N THR A 336 -12.10 0.44 22.57
CA THR A 336 -13.42 0.39 23.24
C THR A 336 -14.31 -0.73 22.70
N GLY A 337 -14.03 -1.24 21.50
CA GLY A 337 -14.88 -2.18 20.78
C GLY A 337 -16.13 -1.56 20.16
N ARG A 338 -16.51 -0.34 20.55
CA ARG A 338 -17.75 0.34 20.10
C ARG A 338 -17.58 1.84 19.97
N ILE A 339 -18.17 2.43 18.94
CA ILE A 339 -18.18 3.87 18.70
C ILE A 339 -19.59 4.34 18.40
N GLU A 340 -20.00 5.41 19.07
CA GLU A 340 -21.13 6.24 18.67
C GLU A 340 -20.61 7.44 17.88
N VAL A 341 -21.02 7.53 16.61
CA VAL A 341 -20.47 8.47 15.62
C VAL A 341 -20.57 9.91 16.08
N HIS A 342 -21.71 10.33 16.64
CA HIS A 342 -21.90 11.70 17.10
C HIS A 342 -21.00 12.04 18.27
N GLN A 343 -20.91 11.14 19.26
CA GLN A 343 -20.02 11.34 20.41
C GLN A 343 -18.55 11.41 20.00
N GLU A 344 -18.12 10.54 19.08
CA GLU A 344 -16.74 10.55 18.61
C GLU A 344 -16.43 11.78 17.75
N ALA A 345 -17.39 12.23 16.95
CA ALA A 345 -17.28 13.44 16.17
C ALA A 345 -17.15 14.68 17.07
N ASP A 346 -17.97 14.76 18.13
CA ASP A 346 -17.89 15.83 19.13
C ASP A 346 -16.56 15.80 19.89
N ASN A 347 -16.06 14.61 20.26
CA ASN A 347 -14.76 14.46 20.91
C ASN A 347 -13.58 14.90 20.02
N LEU A 348 -13.73 14.75 18.71
CA LEU A 348 -12.73 15.13 17.71
C LEU A 348 -12.96 16.54 17.15
N GLY A 349 -14.07 17.21 17.52
CA GLY A 349 -14.47 18.51 16.98
C GLY A 349 -14.71 18.52 15.46
N ILE A 350 -15.20 17.43 14.87
CA ILE A 350 -15.40 17.30 13.41
C ILE A 350 -16.82 16.91 13.04
N ASP A 351 -17.19 17.01 11.75
CA ASP A 351 -18.50 16.54 11.27
C ASP A 351 -18.61 15.01 11.39
N ALA A 352 -19.71 14.56 12.02
CA ALA A 352 -20.11 13.16 12.16
C ALA A 352 -20.04 12.34 10.86
N ARG A 353 -20.30 12.96 9.70
CA ARG A 353 -20.19 12.31 8.38
C ARG A 353 -18.79 11.83 8.07
N ILE A 354 -17.75 12.48 8.59
CA ILE A 354 -16.35 12.09 8.38
C ILE A 354 -16.06 10.80 9.15
N VAL A 355 -16.42 10.76 10.44
CA VAL A 355 -16.31 9.56 11.28
C VAL A 355 -17.11 8.42 10.67
N GLU A 356 -18.35 8.68 10.23
CA GLU A 356 -19.18 7.67 9.59
C GLU A 356 -18.55 7.14 8.29
N THR A 357 -17.94 8.01 7.47
CA THR A 357 -17.26 7.60 6.24
C THR A 357 -16.04 6.73 6.52
N ILE A 358 -15.26 7.07 7.56
CA ILE A 358 -14.11 6.26 8.00
C ILE A 358 -14.57 4.86 8.41
N LEU A 359 -15.62 4.78 9.25
CA LEU A 359 -16.13 3.51 9.76
C LEU A 359 -16.79 2.67 8.66
N ARG A 360 -17.58 3.27 7.76
CA ARG A 360 -18.21 2.53 6.64
C ARG A 360 -17.20 1.93 5.67
N ASN A 361 -16.05 2.58 5.52
CA ASN A 361 -14.97 2.10 4.64
C ASN A 361 -14.05 1.08 5.34
N ASN A 362 -14.28 0.77 6.62
CA ASN A 362 -13.49 -0.20 7.36
C ASN A 362 -14.22 -1.56 7.40
N GLU A 363 -13.56 -2.62 6.94
CA GLU A 363 -14.13 -3.97 6.88
C GLU A 363 -14.42 -4.55 8.27
N ASN A 364 -13.64 -4.15 9.29
CA ASN A 364 -13.79 -4.62 10.66
C ASN A 364 -14.86 -3.85 11.44
N ALA A 365 -15.40 -2.76 10.90
CA ALA A 365 -16.48 -2.01 11.52
C ALA A 365 -17.85 -2.48 11.01
N ARG A 366 -18.81 -2.68 11.91
CA ARG A 366 -20.20 -3.00 11.56
C ARG A 366 -21.16 -2.04 12.24
N THR A 367 -22.12 -1.54 11.48
CA THR A 367 -23.20 -0.72 12.03
C THR A 367 -24.21 -1.61 12.75
N ILE A 368 -24.58 -1.23 13.97
CA ILE A 368 -25.56 -1.94 14.82
C ILE A 368 -26.84 -1.12 15.03
N GLY A 369 -26.89 0.08 14.46
CA GLY A 369 -28.00 1.02 14.60
C GLY A 369 -27.64 2.40 14.05
N ARG A 370 -28.56 3.36 14.15
CA ARG A 370 -28.32 4.74 13.67
C ARG A 370 -27.12 5.35 14.39
N GLY A 371 -26.02 5.54 13.67
CA GLY A 371 -24.81 6.18 14.19
C GLY A 371 -24.00 5.32 15.19
N LYS A 372 -24.26 4.02 15.33
CA LYS A 372 -23.53 3.14 16.25
C LYS A 372 -22.79 2.05 15.48
N TYR A 373 -21.50 1.89 15.79
CA TYR A 373 -20.61 0.92 15.17
C TYR A 373 -19.89 0.08 16.21
N ILE A 374 -19.62 -1.18 15.88
CA ILE A 374 -18.79 -2.08 16.68
C ILE A 374 -17.59 -2.55 15.87
N SER A 375 -16.52 -2.91 16.59
CA SER A 375 -15.42 -3.71 16.06
C SER A 375 -15.85 -5.18 16.03
N THR A 376 -15.96 -5.74 14.84
CA THR A 376 -16.25 -7.16 14.65
C THR A 376 -15.19 -8.06 15.29
N ALA A 377 -13.91 -7.64 15.26
CA ALA A 377 -12.82 -8.40 15.84
C ALA A 377 -12.91 -8.45 17.37
N VAL A 378 -13.13 -7.31 18.01
CA VAL A 378 -13.25 -7.23 19.48
C VAL A 378 -14.52 -7.95 19.94
N PHE A 379 -15.65 -7.71 19.26
CA PHE A 379 -16.91 -8.38 19.58
C PHE A 379 -16.83 -9.90 19.42
N ARG A 380 -16.19 -10.39 18.34
CA ARG A 380 -15.99 -11.83 18.14
C ARG A 380 -15.14 -12.44 19.26
N ARG A 381 -14.12 -11.74 19.74
CA ARG A 381 -13.29 -12.21 20.85
C ARG A 381 -14.10 -12.31 22.14
N TRP A 382 -14.82 -11.25 22.48
CA TRP A 382 -15.73 -11.23 23.63
C TRP A 382 -16.77 -12.37 23.56
N LEU A 383 -17.39 -12.61 22.39
CA LEU A 383 -18.31 -13.72 22.20
C LEU A 383 -17.67 -15.10 22.45
N LEU A 384 -16.42 -15.29 22.03
CA LEU A 384 -15.72 -16.56 22.26
C LEU A 384 -15.41 -16.77 23.74
N ASP A 385 -15.09 -15.70 24.45
CA ASP A 385 -14.87 -15.74 25.89
C ASP A 385 -16.18 -16.07 26.63
N GLU A 386 -17.29 -15.42 26.27
CA GLU A 386 -18.64 -15.70 26.79
C GLU A 386 -19.06 -17.17 26.56
N ILE A 387 -18.84 -17.68 25.34
CA ILE A 387 -19.11 -19.09 24.99
C ILE A 387 -18.24 -20.05 25.81
N SER A 388 -17.02 -19.65 26.20
CA SER A 388 -16.08 -20.57 26.85
C SER A 388 -16.54 -21.04 28.22
N GLU A 389 -17.25 -20.18 28.96
CA GLU A 389 -17.73 -20.44 30.32
C GLU A 389 -18.91 -21.42 30.31
N ASP A 390 -20.05 -21.01 29.73
CA ASP A 390 -21.32 -21.76 29.81
C ASP A 390 -21.89 -22.15 28.44
N GLY A 391 -21.26 -21.73 27.34
CA GLY A 391 -21.69 -22.06 25.97
C GLY A 391 -22.97 -21.37 25.52
N ILE A 392 -23.59 -20.57 26.38
CA ILE A 392 -24.82 -19.82 26.13
C ILE A 392 -24.45 -18.35 25.91
N ILE A 393 -24.94 -17.77 24.83
CA ILE A 393 -24.84 -16.35 24.51
C ILE A 393 -26.17 -15.71 24.90
N SER A 394 -26.19 -15.02 26.03
CA SER A 394 -27.37 -14.28 26.50
C SER A 394 -27.66 -13.10 25.60
N ILE A 395 -28.90 -12.99 25.12
CA ILE A 395 -29.31 -11.82 24.30
C ILE A 395 -29.28 -10.55 25.15
N ASP A 396 -29.74 -10.62 26.40
CA ASP A 396 -29.80 -9.47 27.30
C ASP A 396 -28.40 -8.93 27.58
N SER A 397 -27.42 -9.80 27.86
CA SER A 397 -26.01 -9.43 28.03
C SER A 397 -25.43 -8.75 26.77
N VAL A 398 -25.72 -9.30 25.59
CA VAL A 398 -25.30 -8.73 24.30
C VAL A 398 -25.95 -7.36 24.04
N GLU A 399 -27.23 -7.21 24.37
CA GLU A 399 -27.94 -5.94 24.20
C GLU A 399 -27.46 -4.88 25.20
N ASP A 400 -27.21 -5.24 26.45
CA ASP A 400 -26.73 -4.34 27.49
C ASP A 400 -25.27 -3.88 27.26
N GLU A 401 -24.37 -4.82 26.94
CA GLU A 401 -22.96 -4.48 26.74
C GLU A 401 -22.68 -3.88 25.36
N TRP A 402 -23.34 -4.37 24.31
CA TRP A 402 -23.01 -4.02 22.94
C TRP A 402 -24.11 -3.25 22.20
N GLY A 403 -25.33 -3.17 22.75
CA GLY A 403 -26.47 -2.54 22.06
C GLY A 403 -26.91 -3.30 20.82
N ILE A 404 -26.59 -4.60 20.73
CA ILE A 404 -26.86 -5.43 19.55
C ILE A 404 -28.17 -6.17 19.75
N THR A 405 -29.15 -5.87 18.89
CA THR A 405 -30.43 -6.59 18.88
C THR A 405 -30.27 -8.04 18.39
N ASN A 406 -31.17 -8.94 18.81
CA ASN A 406 -31.15 -10.35 18.39
C ASN A 406 -31.11 -10.57 16.86
N PRO A 407 -31.86 -9.84 16.01
CA PRO A 407 -31.71 -9.96 14.56
C PRO A 407 -30.29 -9.67 14.05
N THR A 408 -29.65 -8.62 14.59
CA THR A 408 -28.28 -8.26 14.24
C THR A 408 -27.28 -9.29 14.75
N LEU A 409 -27.47 -9.79 15.97
CA LEU A 409 -26.65 -10.86 16.54
C LEU A 409 -26.68 -12.11 15.66
N ASN A 410 -27.84 -12.53 15.17
CA ASN A 410 -27.96 -13.70 14.27
C ASN A 410 -27.16 -13.53 12.97
N ILE A 411 -27.15 -12.32 12.41
CA ILE A 411 -26.36 -12.01 11.20
C ILE A 411 -24.87 -12.13 11.51
N LEU A 412 -24.42 -11.55 12.64
CA LEU A 412 -23.02 -11.58 13.06
C LEU A 412 -22.54 -13.01 13.39
N LEU A 413 -23.34 -13.81 14.10
CA LEU A 413 -23.03 -15.21 14.38
C LEU A 413 -22.85 -16.00 13.08
N LYS A 414 -23.71 -15.78 12.09
CA LYS A 414 -23.59 -16.40 10.77
C LYS A 414 -22.34 -15.93 10.02
N GLU A 415 -22.04 -14.63 10.06
CA GLU A 415 -20.84 -14.03 9.45
C GLU A 415 -19.55 -14.60 10.06
N PHE A 416 -19.53 -14.82 11.38
CA PHE A 416 -18.41 -15.44 12.09
C PHE A 416 -18.33 -16.96 11.93
N GLY A 417 -19.29 -17.58 11.25
CA GLY A 417 -19.38 -19.04 11.09
C GLY A 417 -19.71 -19.78 12.40
N MET A 418 -20.24 -19.08 13.40
CA MET A 418 -20.65 -19.67 14.67
C MET A 418 -22.01 -20.34 14.51
N ARG A 419 -22.06 -21.66 14.69
CA ARG A 419 -23.31 -22.42 14.64
C ARG A 419 -23.96 -22.43 16.01
N THR A 420 -25.13 -21.82 16.11
CA THR A 420 -25.91 -21.75 17.34
C THR A 420 -27.31 -22.32 17.16
N VAL A 421 -27.97 -22.62 18.27
CA VAL A 421 -29.41 -22.94 18.34
C VAL A 421 -30.05 -22.11 19.44
N SER A 422 -31.25 -21.60 19.20
CA SER A 422 -31.97 -20.84 20.22
C SER A 422 -32.55 -21.76 21.30
N ASN A 423 -32.36 -21.40 22.57
CA ASN A 423 -33.01 -22.04 23.70
C ASN A 423 -34.46 -21.51 23.85
N LYS A 424 -35.21 -22.04 24.82
CA LYS A 424 -36.60 -21.63 25.08
C LYS A 424 -36.71 -20.22 25.67
N SER A 425 -35.65 -19.68 26.24
CA SER A 425 -35.58 -18.30 26.75
C SER A 425 -35.34 -17.28 25.64
N GLY A 426 -34.82 -17.72 24.48
CA GLY A 426 -34.44 -16.88 23.35
C GLY A 426 -32.94 -16.82 23.11
N ASP A 427 -32.11 -17.15 24.10
CA ASP A 427 -30.64 -17.11 24.02
C ASP A 427 -30.07 -18.15 23.06
N HIS A 428 -28.79 -17.99 22.69
CA HIS A 428 -28.13 -18.86 21.70
C HIS A 428 -27.15 -19.82 22.35
N LEU A 429 -27.37 -21.13 22.20
CA LEU A 429 -26.41 -22.17 22.59
C LEU A 429 -25.43 -22.44 21.45
N SER A 430 -24.13 -22.36 21.73
CA SER A 430 -23.06 -22.77 20.81
C SER A 430 -23.04 -24.29 20.63
N ILE A 431 -23.28 -24.74 19.40
CA ILE A 431 -23.31 -26.18 19.06
C ILE A 431 -21.92 -26.81 19.25
N SER A 432 -20.85 -26.12 18.85
CA SER A 432 -19.48 -26.64 18.94
C SER A 432 -19.05 -26.81 20.40
N TRP A 433 -19.36 -25.85 21.26
CA TRP A 433 -19.09 -25.94 22.69
C TRP A 433 -19.88 -27.08 23.33
N ALA A 434 -21.18 -27.17 23.06
CA ALA A 434 -22.05 -28.21 23.62
C ALA A 434 -21.56 -29.61 23.23
N ARG A 435 -21.19 -29.81 21.97
CA ARG A 435 -20.60 -31.08 21.50
C ARG A 435 -19.30 -31.43 22.20
N THR A 436 -18.43 -30.43 22.41
CA THR A 436 -17.16 -30.63 23.12
C THR A 436 -17.43 -31.11 24.55
N LYS A 437 -18.34 -30.45 25.28
CA LYS A 437 -18.70 -30.85 26.66
C LYS A 437 -19.36 -32.22 26.73
N ILE A 438 -20.22 -32.57 25.77
CA ILE A 438 -20.82 -33.90 25.68
C ILE A 438 -19.74 -34.96 25.45
N THR A 439 -18.83 -34.73 24.49
CA THR A 439 -17.72 -35.64 24.20
C THR A 439 -16.84 -35.86 25.44
N CYS A 440 -16.46 -34.78 26.14
CA CYS A 440 -15.69 -34.89 27.38
C CYS A 440 -16.42 -35.69 28.47
N SER A 441 -17.74 -35.59 28.55
CA SER A 441 -18.55 -36.37 29.50
C SER A 441 -18.60 -37.86 29.11
N LEU A 442 -18.64 -38.17 27.81
CA LEU A 442 -18.59 -39.55 27.34
C LEU A 442 -17.20 -40.17 27.55
N ASP A 443 -16.14 -39.40 27.31
CA ASP A 443 -14.75 -39.83 27.53
C ASP A 443 -14.44 -40.08 29.01
N SER A 444 -15.08 -39.34 29.93
CA SER A 444 -15.00 -39.61 31.37
C SER A 444 -15.83 -40.82 31.81
N GLY A 445 -16.61 -41.41 30.91
CA GLY A 445 -17.43 -42.60 31.15
C GLY A 445 -18.83 -42.29 31.68
N GLU A 446 -19.30 -41.04 31.60
CA GLU A 446 -20.66 -40.65 31.97
C GLU A 446 -21.63 -40.91 30.81
N SER A 447 -22.88 -41.23 31.15
CA SER A 447 -23.95 -41.37 30.15
C SER A 447 -24.65 -40.03 29.99
N VAL A 448 -25.01 -39.67 28.77
CA VAL A 448 -25.64 -38.38 28.47
C VAL A 448 -27.01 -38.61 27.86
N ASP A 449 -28.05 -38.15 28.55
CA ASP A 449 -29.44 -38.30 28.13
C ASP A 449 -30.01 -36.97 27.58
N PRO A 450 -30.95 -37.02 26.62
CA PRO A 450 -31.54 -35.80 26.05
C PRO A 450 -32.28 -34.95 27.10
N THR A 451 -32.89 -35.57 28.10
CA THR A 451 -33.60 -34.88 29.19
C THR A 451 -32.66 -34.03 30.02
N THR A 452 -31.48 -34.54 30.36
CA THR A 452 -30.45 -33.80 31.10
C THR A 452 -29.96 -32.58 30.31
N LEU A 453 -29.81 -32.71 28.99
CA LEU A 453 -29.45 -31.58 28.11
C LEU A 453 -30.58 -30.55 28.00
N VAL A 454 -31.83 -31.00 27.94
CA VAL A 454 -33.02 -30.13 27.92
C VAL A 454 -33.11 -29.30 29.19
N GLU A 455 -32.89 -29.91 30.36
CA GLU A 455 -32.90 -29.21 31.65
C GLU A 455 -31.71 -28.26 31.77
N LYS A 456 -30.50 -28.73 31.43
CA LYS A 456 -29.27 -27.94 31.58
C LYS A 456 -29.20 -26.73 30.67
N TYR A 457 -29.59 -26.87 29.40
CA TYR A 457 -29.44 -25.82 28.39
C TYR A 457 -30.78 -25.16 27.99
N ASN A 458 -31.88 -25.53 28.65
CA ASN A 458 -33.23 -25.05 28.35
C ASN A 458 -33.63 -25.18 26.87
N ILE A 459 -33.23 -26.25 26.20
CA ILE A 459 -33.50 -26.52 24.78
C ILE A 459 -34.70 -27.45 24.58
N THR A 460 -35.15 -27.62 23.33
CA THR A 460 -36.18 -28.62 23.00
C THR A 460 -35.58 -30.03 22.92
N VAL A 461 -36.41 -31.06 23.14
CA VAL A 461 -35.98 -32.47 23.04
C VAL A 461 -35.41 -32.78 21.66
N GLY A 462 -36.01 -32.23 20.59
CA GLY A 462 -35.51 -32.42 19.22
C GLY A 462 -34.11 -31.84 19.00
N ILE A 463 -33.80 -30.68 19.59
CA ILE A 463 -32.45 -30.10 19.53
C ILE A 463 -31.46 -30.96 20.32
N ALA A 464 -31.84 -31.41 21.53
CA ALA A 464 -30.98 -32.28 22.35
C ALA A 464 -30.63 -33.59 21.63
N GLN A 465 -31.64 -34.24 21.01
CA GLN A 465 -31.43 -35.44 20.20
C GLN A 465 -30.56 -35.18 18.97
N ALA A 466 -30.76 -34.05 18.28
CA ALA A 466 -29.94 -33.67 17.14
C ALA A 466 -28.47 -33.40 17.52
N LEU A 467 -28.23 -32.80 18.69
CA LEU A 467 -26.87 -32.60 19.22
C LEU A 467 -26.18 -33.95 19.47
N LEU A 468 -26.87 -34.88 20.13
CA LEU A 468 -26.34 -36.22 20.44
C LEU A 468 -26.09 -37.04 19.17
N ALA A 469 -26.99 -37.01 18.20
CA ALA A 469 -26.84 -37.73 16.93
C ALA A 469 -25.64 -37.26 16.08
N GLN A 470 -25.09 -36.09 16.38
CA GLN A 470 -23.95 -35.50 15.67
C GLN A 470 -22.62 -35.69 16.42
N ILE A 471 -22.62 -36.40 17.55
CA ILE A 471 -21.41 -36.75 18.29
C ILE A 471 -20.79 -37.99 17.67
N ASP A 472 -19.55 -37.85 17.19
CA ASP A 472 -18.72 -38.96 16.74
C ASP A 472 -17.83 -39.39 17.92
N SER A 473 -18.28 -40.37 18.69
CA SER A 473 -17.59 -40.86 19.89
C SER A 473 -17.79 -42.37 20.05
N ASP A 474 -16.95 -43.02 20.88
CA ASP A 474 -17.08 -44.45 21.23
C ASP A 474 -18.25 -44.69 22.21
N ALA A 475 -19.46 -44.41 21.75
CA ALA A 475 -20.71 -44.53 22.51
C ALA A 475 -21.82 -45.16 21.66
N VAL A 476 -22.76 -45.82 22.32
CA VAL A 476 -23.95 -46.42 21.69
C VAL A 476 -25.18 -45.61 22.06
N MET A 477 -26.05 -45.38 21.08
CA MET A 477 -27.32 -44.69 21.30
C MET A 477 -28.39 -45.66 21.82
N ASN A 478 -29.05 -45.29 22.91
CA ASN A 478 -30.21 -46.01 23.42
C ASN A 478 -31.50 -45.60 22.69
N SER A 479 -32.59 -46.35 22.89
CA SER A 479 -33.88 -46.04 22.23
C SER A 479 -34.50 -44.72 22.64
N ASN A 480 -34.04 -44.12 23.74
CA ASN A 480 -34.48 -42.80 24.20
C ASN A 480 -33.66 -41.66 23.56
N GLY A 481 -32.65 -41.99 22.75
CA GLY A 481 -31.75 -41.04 22.09
C GLY A 481 -30.56 -40.58 22.94
N GLY A 482 -30.33 -41.20 24.10
CA GLY A 482 -29.16 -40.96 24.96
C GLY A 482 -27.95 -41.76 24.53
N LEU A 483 -26.75 -41.26 24.85
CA LEU A 483 -25.48 -41.89 24.53
C LEU A 483 -24.87 -42.54 25.77
N VAL A 484 -24.49 -43.82 25.62
CA VAL A 484 -23.83 -44.60 26.66
C VAL A 484 -22.42 -44.98 26.18
N PRO A 485 -21.35 -44.61 26.90
CA PRO A 485 -19.99 -44.96 26.52
C PRO A 485 -19.79 -46.47 26.43
N VAL A 486 -19.11 -46.92 25.36
CA VAL A 486 -18.78 -48.34 25.16
C VAL A 486 -17.88 -48.85 26.29
N SER A 487 -16.97 -48.01 26.80
CA SER A 487 -16.10 -48.34 27.93
C SER A 487 -16.90 -48.69 29.20
N LYS A 488 -17.93 -47.91 29.52
CA LYS A 488 -18.85 -48.15 30.63
C LYS A 488 -19.63 -49.45 30.44
N LEU A 489 -20.21 -49.65 29.24
CA LEU A 489 -20.95 -50.87 28.90
C LEU A 489 -20.07 -52.12 29.02
N LYS A 490 -18.83 -52.07 28.51
CA LYS A 490 -17.86 -53.17 28.63
C LYS A 490 -17.61 -53.54 30.08
N ARG A 491 -17.39 -52.54 30.94
CA ARG A 491 -17.14 -52.74 32.38
C ARG A 491 -18.35 -53.40 33.06
N GLU A 492 -19.55 -52.88 32.83
CA GLU A 492 -20.78 -53.41 33.43
C GLU A 492 -21.08 -54.84 32.97
N LEU A 493 -21.00 -55.11 31.66
CA LEU A 493 -21.25 -56.45 31.10
C LEU A 493 -20.22 -57.46 31.60
N LYS A 494 -18.94 -57.07 31.72
CA LYS A 494 -17.91 -57.91 32.31
C LYS A 494 -18.18 -58.21 33.79
N GLN A 495 -18.64 -57.22 34.56
CA GLN A 495 -19.03 -57.42 35.96
C GLN A 495 -20.21 -58.39 36.09
N ILE A 496 -21.23 -58.24 35.24
CA ILE A 496 -22.40 -59.14 35.23
C ILE A 496 -21.97 -60.56 34.87
N PHE A 497 -21.13 -60.73 33.85
CA PHE A 497 -20.62 -62.04 33.45
C PHE A 497 -19.80 -62.68 34.58
N THR A 498 -18.95 -61.91 35.26
CA THR A 498 -18.15 -62.41 36.39
C THR A 498 -19.05 -62.82 37.58
N ALA A 499 -20.13 -62.07 37.84
CA ALA A 499 -21.02 -62.34 38.96
C ALA A 499 -22.01 -63.49 38.71
N LYS A 500 -22.59 -63.59 37.51
CA LYS A 500 -23.65 -64.57 37.19
C LYS A 500 -23.15 -65.77 36.40
N GLY A 501 -21.98 -65.69 35.78
CA GLY A 501 -21.44 -66.73 34.90
C GLY A 501 -22.19 -66.89 33.58
N VAL A 502 -23.23 -66.09 33.31
CA VAL A 502 -24.04 -66.14 32.09
C VAL A 502 -24.38 -64.72 31.65
N LEU A 503 -24.24 -64.45 30.35
CA LEU A 503 -24.58 -63.17 29.74
C LEU A 503 -25.40 -63.40 28.46
N ASP A 504 -26.66 -62.94 28.46
CA ASP A 504 -27.56 -63.03 27.32
C ASP A 504 -27.68 -61.66 26.63
N PRO A 505 -27.12 -61.48 25.42
CA PRO A 505 -27.18 -60.20 24.72
C PRO A 505 -28.60 -59.66 24.53
N GLY A 506 -29.58 -60.52 24.28
CA GLY A 506 -30.97 -60.11 24.06
C GLY A 506 -31.70 -59.70 25.33
N LYS A 507 -31.26 -60.21 26.50
CA LYS A 507 -31.75 -59.75 27.79
C LYS A 507 -31.10 -58.42 28.16
N GLU A 508 -29.77 -58.33 28.05
CA GLU A 508 -29.02 -57.12 28.42
C GLU A 508 -29.38 -55.92 27.53
N ALA A 509 -29.62 -56.15 26.24
CA ALA A 509 -30.11 -55.12 25.31
C ALA A 509 -31.48 -54.56 25.71
N ARG A 510 -32.42 -55.42 26.13
CA ARG A 510 -33.75 -54.97 26.58
C ARG A 510 -33.68 -54.21 27.90
N GLU A 511 -32.89 -54.68 28.86
CA GLU A 511 -32.73 -54.01 30.16
C GLU A 511 -32.10 -52.61 30.02
N ARG A 512 -31.25 -52.40 29.00
CA ARG A 512 -30.57 -51.12 28.73
C ARG A 512 -31.17 -50.31 27.58
N MET A 513 -32.25 -50.79 26.97
CA MET A 513 -32.87 -50.15 25.81
C MET A 513 -31.88 -49.89 24.65
N LEU A 514 -30.99 -50.86 24.38
CA LEU A 514 -29.98 -50.82 23.32
C LEU A 514 -30.38 -51.76 22.17
N ASP A 515 -29.79 -51.54 20.98
CA ASP A 515 -29.92 -52.50 19.90
C ASP A 515 -29.18 -53.81 20.25
N PRO A 516 -29.82 -54.99 20.07
CA PRO A 516 -29.16 -56.27 20.32
C PRO A 516 -27.88 -56.51 19.51
N SER A 517 -27.74 -55.90 18.33
CA SER A 517 -26.51 -55.98 17.51
C SER A 517 -25.33 -55.26 18.18
N ASP A 518 -25.54 -54.05 18.70
CA ASP A 518 -24.51 -53.27 19.40
C ASP A 518 -24.03 -54.02 20.65
N VAL A 519 -24.95 -54.55 21.44
CA VAL A 519 -24.60 -55.33 22.64
C VAL A 519 -23.82 -56.59 22.26
N ARG A 520 -24.20 -57.28 21.17
CA ARG A 520 -23.44 -58.45 20.68
C ARG A 520 -22.03 -58.08 20.24
N GLN A 521 -21.86 -56.95 19.56
CA GLN A 521 -20.55 -56.46 19.13
C GLN A 521 -19.67 -56.06 20.32
N ILE A 522 -20.25 -55.41 21.33
CA ILE A 522 -19.52 -55.10 22.56
C ILE A 522 -19.11 -56.38 23.27
N ILE A 523 -20.02 -57.33 23.42
CA ILE A 523 -19.76 -58.62 24.08
C ILE A 523 -18.65 -59.40 23.37
N SER A 524 -18.66 -59.47 22.04
CA SER A 524 -17.61 -60.19 21.29
C SER A 524 -16.22 -59.59 21.50
N SER A 525 -16.15 -58.28 21.80
CA SER A 525 -14.87 -57.60 22.10
C SER A 525 -14.34 -57.82 23.53
N LEU A 526 -15.15 -58.36 24.46
CA LEU A 526 -14.78 -58.50 25.87
C LEU A 526 -13.71 -59.57 26.18
N SER A 527 -13.31 -60.38 25.19
CA SER A 527 -12.28 -61.43 25.33
C SER A 527 -12.47 -62.30 26.59
N LEU A 528 -13.70 -62.79 26.81
CA LEU A 528 -14.08 -63.59 27.97
C LEU A 528 -13.86 -65.08 27.72
N ASP A 529 -13.38 -65.83 28.73
CA ASP A 529 -13.30 -67.30 28.67
C ASP A 529 -14.69 -67.93 28.85
N ALA A 530 -15.43 -68.00 27.74
CA ALA A 530 -16.82 -68.40 27.69
C ALA A 530 -17.11 -69.29 26.47
N LEU A 531 -18.17 -70.09 26.58
CA LEU A 531 -18.79 -70.75 25.42
C LEU A 531 -19.96 -69.90 24.93
N VAL A 532 -20.11 -69.85 23.60
CA VAL A 532 -21.21 -69.18 22.92
C VAL A 532 -22.29 -70.22 22.60
N SER A 533 -23.52 -70.01 23.07
CA SER A 533 -24.65 -70.84 22.68
C SER A 533 -25.14 -70.51 21.26
N THR A 534 -25.97 -71.35 20.66
CA THR A 534 -26.62 -71.06 19.37
C THR A 534 -27.52 -69.82 19.40
N THR A 535 -27.93 -69.36 20.58
CA THR A 535 -28.71 -68.12 20.77
C THR A 535 -27.82 -66.89 20.99
N GLY A 536 -26.49 -67.05 20.98
CA GLY A 536 -25.52 -65.99 21.24
C GLY A 536 -25.29 -65.70 22.73
N THR A 537 -25.83 -66.52 23.63
CA THR A 537 -25.64 -66.39 25.08
C THR A 537 -24.23 -66.86 25.45
N LEU A 538 -23.49 -66.05 26.20
CA LEU A 538 -22.21 -66.45 26.77
C LEU A 538 -22.40 -67.18 28.09
N ILE A 539 -21.69 -68.29 28.25
CA ILE A 539 -21.71 -69.10 29.48
C ILE A 539 -20.26 -69.32 29.92
N SER A 540 -19.95 -68.93 31.15
CA SER A 540 -18.63 -69.07 31.76
C SER A 540 -18.24 -70.54 31.88
N ILE A 541 -17.00 -70.83 31.48
CA ILE A 541 -16.41 -72.14 31.65
C ILE A 541 -16.31 -72.51 33.13
N ASP A 542 -16.00 -71.56 34.02
CA ASP A 542 -15.91 -71.82 35.46
C ASP A 542 -17.26 -72.26 36.03
N THR A 543 -18.36 -71.67 35.55
CA THR A 543 -19.72 -72.07 35.96
C THR A 543 -20.05 -73.47 35.48
N ILE A 544 -19.73 -73.82 34.22
CA ILE A 544 -19.95 -75.16 33.69
C ILE A 544 -19.07 -76.19 34.43
N PHE A 545 -17.82 -75.83 34.70
CA PHE A 545 -16.90 -76.67 35.45
C PHE A 545 -17.38 -76.90 36.89
N SER A 546 -17.89 -75.86 37.56
CA SER A 546 -18.48 -75.99 38.90
C SER A 546 -19.70 -76.92 38.89
N LEU A 547 -20.56 -76.82 37.87
CA LEU A 547 -21.69 -77.73 37.68
C LEU A 547 -21.25 -79.17 37.42
N MET A 548 -20.17 -79.36 36.66
CA MET A 548 -19.56 -80.66 36.41
C MET A 548 -19.02 -81.26 37.71
N ARG A 549 -18.21 -80.51 38.48
CA ARG A 549 -17.64 -80.94 39.75
C ARG A 549 -18.73 -81.37 40.72
N TRP A 550 -19.76 -80.55 40.90
CA TRP A 550 -20.92 -80.89 41.73
C TRP A 550 -21.61 -82.20 41.29
N ALA A 551 -21.74 -82.45 39.98
CA ALA A 551 -22.32 -83.68 39.48
C ALA A 551 -21.41 -84.90 39.66
N LEU A 552 -20.08 -84.73 39.50
CA LEU A 552 -19.09 -85.76 39.77
C LEU A 552 -19.05 -86.11 41.27
N ASP A 553 -19.14 -85.13 42.17
CA ASP A 553 -19.15 -85.38 43.62
C ASP A 553 -20.43 -86.11 44.06
N THR A 554 -21.58 -85.75 43.47
CA THR A 554 -22.88 -86.31 43.88
C THR A 554 -23.20 -87.65 43.23
N LYS A 555 -22.81 -87.85 41.97
CA LYS A 555 -23.18 -89.04 41.17
C LYS A 555 -21.97 -89.82 40.66
N GLY A 556 -20.76 -89.28 40.70
CA GLY A 556 -19.57 -89.91 40.13
C GLY A 556 -19.52 -89.91 38.60
N SER A 557 -20.49 -89.29 37.92
CA SER A 557 -20.53 -89.25 36.45
C SER A 557 -21.15 -87.96 35.90
N TYR A 558 -20.68 -87.52 34.71
CA TYR A 558 -21.15 -86.31 34.04
C TYR A 558 -21.14 -86.45 32.51
N ASP A 559 -22.31 -86.33 31.87
CA ASP A 559 -22.47 -86.48 30.42
C ASP A 559 -22.39 -85.12 29.69
N LEU A 560 -21.24 -84.89 29.04
CA LEU A 560 -20.96 -83.64 28.33
C LEU A 560 -21.89 -83.39 27.14
N MET A 561 -22.41 -84.44 26.50
CA MET A 561 -23.31 -84.28 25.37
C MET A 561 -24.71 -83.84 25.83
N ILE A 562 -25.17 -84.31 26.99
CA ILE A 562 -26.41 -83.81 27.59
C ILE A 562 -26.25 -82.33 27.94
N THR A 563 -25.12 -81.97 28.56
CA THR A 563 -24.81 -80.58 28.90
C THR A 563 -24.72 -79.70 27.66
N SER A 564 -23.99 -80.11 26.61
CA SER A 564 -23.89 -79.38 25.34
C SER A 564 -25.26 -79.13 24.72
N ARG A 565 -26.14 -80.14 24.67
CA ARG A 565 -27.50 -79.99 24.13
C ARG A 565 -28.38 -79.10 25.01
N ARG A 566 -28.28 -79.22 26.33
CA ARG A 566 -29.05 -78.43 27.29
C ARG A 566 -28.66 -76.95 27.22
N LEU A 567 -27.36 -76.67 27.13
CA LEU A 567 -26.81 -75.31 27.04
C LEU A 567 -26.80 -74.77 25.60
N ARG A 568 -27.08 -75.63 24.61
CA ARG A 568 -27.02 -75.34 23.18
C ARG A 568 -25.65 -74.80 22.74
N VAL A 569 -24.57 -75.37 23.27
CA VAL A 569 -23.19 -75.02 22.93
C VAL A 569 -22.55 -76.12 22.09
N ASP A 570 -21.56 -75.76 21.27
CA ASP A 570 -20.83 -76.75 20.47
C ASP A 570 -20.15 -77.80 21.37
N TYR A 571 -20.39 -79.08 21.07
CA TYR A 571 -19.87 -80.18 21.87
C TYR A 571 -18.35 -80.28 21.80
N SER A 572 -17.75 -80.01 20.64
CA SER A 572 -16.30 -80.14 20.46
C SER A 572 -15.55 -79.06 21.24
N ASP A 573 -16.04 -77.82 21.23
CA ASP A 573 -15.47 -76.72 22.02
C ASP A 573 -15.66 -76.97 23.53
N LEU A 574 -16.86 -77.36 23.96
CA LEU A 574 -17.14 -77.73 25.36
C LEU A 574 -16.21 -78.86 25.84
N SER A 575 -16.09 -79.93 25.06
CA SER A 575 -15.26 -81.07 25.42
C SER A 575 -13.78 -80.71 25.48
N SER A 576 -13.29 -79.86 24.56
CA SER A 576 -11.91 -79.42 24.53
C SER A 576 -11.55 -78.64 25.80
N ARG A 577 -12.38 -77.64 26.16
CA ARG A 577 -12.13 -76.77 27.32
C ARG A 577 -12.28 -77.46 28.67
N ILE A 578 -13.16 -78.45 28.77
CA ILE A 578 -13.30 -79.23 30.00
C ILE A 578 -12.14 -80.21 30.18
N ARG A 579 -11.70 -80.87 29.10
CA ARG A 579 -10.58 -81.84 29.16
C ARG A 579 -9.32 -81.24 29.74
N THR A 580 -9.02 -79.98 29.42
CA THR A 580 -7.84 -79.27 29.93
C THR A 580 -7.90 -78.95 31.43
N ARG A 581 -9.05 -79.19 32.08
CA ARG A 581 -9.30 -78.86 33.48
C ARG A 581 -9.69 -80.07 34.33
N LEU A 582 -9.61 -81.28 33.78
CA LEU A 582 -9.90 -82.51 34.53
C LEU A 582 -8.80 -82.80 35.55
N ASP A 583 -9.20 -83.39 36.68
CA ASP A 583 -8.26 -83.81 37.72
C ASP A 583 -7.70 -85.19 37.37
N ASP A 584 -6.57 -85.59 37.96
CA ASP A 584 -5.93 -86.89 37.69
C ASP A 584 -6.83 -88.10 38.00
N GLU A 585 -7.83 -87.91 38.87
CA GLU A 585 -8.79 -88.95 39.25
C GLU A 585 -10.04 -89.03 38.36
N ASP A 586 -10.21 -88.08 37.43
CA ASP A 586 -11.32 -88.06 36.48
C ASP A 586 -10.96 -88.77 35.19
N VAL A 587 -11.79 -89.73 34.77
CA VAL A 587 -11.59 -90.47 33.53
C VAL A 587 -12.57 -89.99 32.47
N PHE A 588 -12.06 -89.34 31.42
CA PHE A 588 -12.88 -88.99 30.25
C PHE A 588 -12.99 -90.15 29.26
N VAL A 589 -14.20 -90.70 29.10
CA VAL A 589 -14.48 -91.74 28.10
C VAL A 589 -14.96 -91.10 26.81
N ALA A 590 -14.02 -90.80 25.91
CA ALA A 590 -14.28 -90.05 24.67
C ALA A 590 -15.39 -90.64 23.79
N LYS A 591 -15.48 -91.98 23.66
CA LYS A 591 -16.54 -92.65 22.88
C LYS A 591 -17.94 -92.46 23.47
N ALA A 592 -18.03 -92.35 24.80
CA ALA A 592 -19.28 -92.10 25.51
C ALA A 592 -19.60 -90.60 25.59
N GLY A 593 -18.57 -89.74 25.59
CA GLY A 593 -18.71 -88.32 25.88
C GLY A 593 -19.07 -88.05 27.35
N VAL A 594 -18.58 -88.89 28.25
CA VAL A 594 -18.88 -88.87 29.69
C VAL A 594 -17.59 -88.85 30.48
N ILE A 595 -17.59 -88.07 31.56
CA ILE A 595 -16.55 -88.04 32.59
C ILE A 595 -17.06 -88.87 33.76
N VAL A 596 -16.21 -89.73 34.32
CA VAL A 596 -16.51 -90.50 35.52
C VAL A 596 -15.36 -90.40 36.51
N THR A 597 -15.65 -90.43 37.81
CA THR A 597 -14.62 -90.47 38.85
C THR A 597 -14.07 -91.88 39.00
N ARG A 598 -12.83 -92.01 39.49
CA ARG A 598 -12.23 -93.31 39.80
C ARG A 598 -13.08 -94.11 40.80
N ASP A 599 -13.62 -93.46 41.83
CA ASP A 599 -14.50 -94.08 42.82
C ASP A 599 -15.77 -94.65 42.20
N TRP A 600 -16.33 -93.97 41.20
CA TRP A 600 -17.47 -94.49 40.46
C TRP A 600 -17.14 -95.78 39.72
N ILE A 601 -15.95 -95.86 39.12
CA ILE A 601 -15.46 -97.08 38.45
C ILE A 601 -15.27 -98.22 39.45
N LEU A 602 -14.74 -97.95 40.65
CA LEU A 602 -14.57 -98.95 41.70
C LEU A 602 -15.92 -99.48 42.20
N LYS A 603 -16.86 -98.59 42.50
CA LYS A 603 -18.25 -98.96 42.88
C LYS A 603 -18.92 -99.78 41.78
N LEU A 604 -18.67 -99.45 40.52
CA LEU A 604 -19.19 -100.21 39.39
C LEU A 604 -18.66 -101.66 39.39
N HIS A 605 -17.38 -101.86 39.70
CA HIS A 605 -16.81 -103.21 39.83
C HIS A 605 -17.42 -103.98 41.00
N GLU A 606 -17.49 -103.38 42.20
CA GLU A 606 -18.09 -103.99 43.40
C GLU A 606 -19.54 -104.44 43.13
N MET A 607 -20.38 -103.56 42.58
CA MET A 607 -21.78 -103.89 42.25
C MET A 607 -21.89 -105.08 41.29
N THR A 608 -20.92 -105.25 40.38
CA THR A 608 -20.95 -106.35 39.41
C THR A 608 -20.46 -107.67 39.98
N GLU A 609 -19.60 -107.65 40.98
CA GLU A 609 -19.19 -108.84 41.71
C GLU A 609 -20.38 -109.44 42.48
N GLU A 610 -21.20 -108.57 43.10
CA GLU A 610 -22.39 -108.97 43.84
C GLU A 610 -23.52 -109.47 42.94
N SER A 611 -23.88 -108.71 41.90
CA SER A 611 -25.11 -108.94 41.11
C SER A 611 -24.89 -109.66 39.77
N GLY A 612 -23.69 -109.58 39.18
CA GLY A 612 -23.37 -110.11 37.84
C GLY A 612 -24.10 -109.45 36.66
N ALA A 613 -25.00 -108.50 36.91
CA ALA A 613 -25.92 -107.93 35.93
C ALA A 613 -26.32 -106.49 36.31
N ILE A 614 -26.20 -105.55 35.36
CA ILE A 614 -26.58 -104.14 35.57
C ILE A 614 -27.78 -103.77 34.68
N PRO A 615 -28.92 -103.31 35.25
CA PRO A 615 -30.03 -102.76 34.47
C PRO A 615 -29.65 -101.40 33.87
N VAL A 616 -29.48 -101.35 32.56
CA VAL A 616 -28.81 -100.24 31.87
C VAL A 616 -29.63 -98.95 31.91
N THR A 617 -30.93 -98.98 31.57
CA THR A 617 -31.73 -97.74 31.54
C THR A 617 -31.95 -97.16 32.94
N THR A 618 -32.20 -98.02 33.93
CA THR A 618 -32.40 -97.58 35.32
C THR A 618 -31.12 -96.97 35.87
N PHE A 619 -29.99 -97.65 35.70
CA PHE A 619 -28.70 -97.15 36.17
C PHE A 619 -28.28 -95.88 35.40
N ALA A 620 -28.50 -95.81 34.09
CA ALA A 620 -28.25 -94.58 33.32
C ALA A 620 -29.06 -93.37 33.83
N LYS A 621 -30.32 -93.58 34.23
CA LYS A 621 -31.17 -92.53 34.80
C LYS A 621 -30.68 -92.07 36.17
N GLU A 622 -30.33 -93.00 37.06
CA GLU A 622 -29.76 -92.69 38.39
C GLU A 622 -28.50 -91.85 38.25
N GLN A 623 -27.62 -92.26 37.36
CA GLN A 623 -26.34 -91.61 37.07
C GLN A 623 -26.49 -90.33 36.23
N GLY A 624 -27.69 -90.06 35.67
CA GLY A 624 -27.96 -88.84 34.91
C GLY A 624 -27.26 -88.77 33.55
N ILE A 625 -26.95 -89.92 32.94
CA ILE A 625 -26.26 -90.00 31.64
C ILE A 625 -27.14 -90.68 30.57
N ARG A 626 -26.78 -90.53 29.28
CA ARG A 626 -27.53 -91.18 28.20
C ARG A 626 -27.40 -92.70 28.28
N ARG A 627 -28.48 -93.43 28.03
CA ARG A 627 -28.50 -94.91 27.94
C ARG A 627 -27.39 -95.46 27.05
N GLY A 628 -27.20 -94.89 25.85
CA GLY A 628 -26.14 -95.31 24.93
C GLY A 628 -24.73 -95.06 25.49
N ALA A 629 -24.54 -93.95 26.21
CA ALA A 629 -23.27 -93.65 26.86
C ALA A 629 -22.98 -94.62 28.01
N MET A 630 -24.01 -94.99 28.80
CA MET A 630 -23.88 -96.01 29.85
C MET A 630 -23.40 -97.35 29.27
N ILE A 631 -23.98 -97.82 28.17
CA ILE A 631 -23.53 -99.07 27.52
C ILE A 631 -22.05 -99.00 27.15
N GLU A 632 -21.59 -97.87 26.62
CA GLU A 632 -20.17 -97.67 26.26
C GLU A 632 -19.26 -97.60 27.49
N LEU A 633 -19.69 -97.00 28.60
CA LEU A 633 -18.96 -97.03 29.87
C LEU A 633 -18.84 -98.47 30.41
N LEU A 634 -19.95 -99.22 30.43
CA LEU A 634 -19.96 -100.61 30.89
C LEU A 634 -19.05 -101.49 30.02
N ARG A 635 -19.07 -101.31 28.69
CA ARG A 635 -18.14 -102.01 27.78
C ARG A 635 -16.67 -101.64 28.00
N ARG A 636 -16.41 -100.40 28.41
CA ARG A 636 -15.04 -99.89 28.63
C ARG A 636 -14.43 -100.44 29.91
N PHE A 637 -15.19 -100.47 31.00
CA PHE A 637 -14.68 -100.83 32.32
C PHE A 637 -14.99 -102.27 32.73
N LEU A 638 -16.03 -102.89 32.18
CA LEU A 638 -16.44 -104.27 32.50
C LEU A 638 -16.29 -105.20 31.30
N LYS A 639 -15.99 -106.47 31.58
CA LYS A 639 -16.00 -107.52 30.56
C LYS A 639 -17.39 -108.16 30.49
N GLY A 640 -18.18 -107.81 29.49
CA GLY A 640 -19.55 -108.31 29.40
C GLY A 640 -20.22 -107.97 28.07
N ALA A 641 -21.51 -108.33 27.97
CA ALA A 641 -22.33 -108.04 26.81
C ALA A 641 -23.67 -107.45 27.22
N PHE A 642 -24.13 -106.48 26.42
CA PHE A 642 -25.46 -105.91 26.58
C PHE A 642 -26.50 -106.83 25.94
N VAL A 643 -27.58 -107.13 26.67
CA VAL A 643 -28.71 -107.93 26.20
C VAL A 643 -29.91 -107.00 25.94
N PRO A 644 -30.21 -106.65 24.67
CA PRO A 644 -31.20 -105.62 24.37
C PRO A 644 -32.63 -105.94 24.84
N ARG A 645 -33.01 -107.24 24.85
CA ARG A 645 -34.37 -107.67 25.21
C ARG A 645 -34.69 -107.51 26.70
N SER A 646 -33.70 -107.63 27.56
CA SER A 646 -33.85 -107.48 29.03
C SER A 646 -33.33 -106.13 29.54
N ASP A 647 -32.70 -105.33 28.68
CA ASP A 647 -32.06 -104.06 29.03
C ASP A 647 -31.00 -104.19 30.15
N VAL A 648 -30.31 -105.32 30.18
CA VAL A 648 -29.28 -105.64 31.18
C VAL A 648 -27.92 -105.81 30.50
N PHE A 649 -26.88 -105.30 31.15
CA PHE A 649 -25.50 -105.62 30.82
C PHE A 649 -25.03 -106.79 31.70
N MET A 650 -24.79 -107.95 31.08
CA MET A 650 -24.33 -109.14 31.81
C MET A 650 -22.80 -109.18 31.82
N VAL A 651 -22.22 -109.28 33.01
CA VAL A 651 -20.76 -109.35 33.18
C VAL A 651 -20.31 -110.80 33.09
N SER A 652 -19.31 -111.06 32.24
CA SER A 652 -18.68 -112.36 32.12
C SER A 652 -17.81 -112.58 33.35
N ARG A 653 -18.28 -113.41 34.29
CA ARG A 653 -17.46 -113.87 35.41
C ARG A 653 -16.26 -114.62 34.85
N LYS A 654 -15.04 -114.14 35.14
CA LYS A 654 -13.85 -114.98 34.98
C LYS A 654 -14.05 -116.22 35.84
N ARG A 655 -13.98 -117.40 35.23
CA ARG A 655 -13.72 -118.65 35.95
C ARG A 655 -12.30 -118.63 36.50
#